data_AF-A0A928CBE2-F1
#
_entry.id   AF-A0A928CBE2-F1
#
_cell.length_a   1.000
_cell.length_b   1.000
_cell.length_c   1.000
_cell.angle_alpha   90.00
_cell.angle_beta   90.00
_cell.angle_gamma   90.00
#
_symmetry.space_group_name_H-M   'P 1'
#
loop_
_entity.id
_entity.type
_entity.pdbx_description
1 polymer ?
#
loop_
_entity_poly.entity_id
_entity_poly.type
_entity_poly.pdbx_seq_one_letter_code
_entity_poly.pdbx_strand_id
1 'polypeptide(L)'
;MDLYNGIEKVIHHYDKALLVNDTASATEIRHAIRWIMRDNPDIFWFAHQYHYDEANSTIHFQYTFSPERVKTIQQSINDVIENDFCIEYVKNLSQKEQVAYVYKWLVIYCTYNTNSAYNQSIYSVFVRRNSVCTGYAKAAQYLFNLLGIESRLVFGRLHNDKDDGRHCWNLVKVSNEYYHFDTCFGDSILDNVAIKSGVQELFKIDGINYNFLCVSTDEILSTRSIEDISTLPDCPNSWSKALINSLALIKLKQREDIKGCLLSHIGSSADIYLCSKDKNTVLKVFRPNSKTTSLEEYHYMQQTKGCQHILQCNEQYTDITQNIVAIEQSTPIVDLLCSHYYELSLKGLIKMATDVAKAWKECQERGVLYRDIHVCNIYRSNDGIFKLGDFGSCTNKFDLKETVGNQWFMAPETFVSGVFTEASAVYSISMVMYFILNNLRPAFWTQGCEDEALQKRMKGHNLPTPAGCINLPSYIKTKLDKFFRIVSASLQKERISSIAEFIYELERLTFCCKDCDYIIHRKGFSLDFDLNAGNEYRLAAREKYIPRDAYHRYAMGEEERMRKTAISGGRPNFNISENECAAKGHIAQADEVENFARTMASNPDIPSTITQVTNITDEVESYSSTMGFSKEKRATYNASVQKSKKSIWGRLFGNKYNEVYSSIFAPAEIKRKSHLLVQVYLHLYEGSEKVKSFAQESDKNAERRDYIPLSLKLKKGDKVDVEFDVYGETRLASERKSIIWQGSFTKCSFDYFVPKDIDVEELSCVALFSVNGVPLGEMRFITQIVDFPRQLNTDMIAHKYNKVFISYSHLDESKVKFLHQGLELASVPHFFDRSYLEIGDVFPQKIRDYINSADLFILCWSLNASESDYVQKERLQALERAFPKVQPENAAKLRIYPLSIEPRADLPTDMKNVYHFGVI
;
A
#
# COMPACT_ATOMS: atom_id res chain seq x y z
N MET A 1 -39.42 2.90 -13.22
CA MET A 1 -38.27 2.31 -13.93
C MET A 1 -37.06 3.23 -13.91
N ASP A 2 -37.22 4.55 -14.06
CA ASP A 2 -36.08 5.49 -14.14
C ASP A 2 -35.15 5.52 -12.91
N LEU A 3 -35.69 5.48 -11.69
CA LEU A 3 -34.87 5.48 -10.46
C LEU A 3 -34.09 4.16 -10.27
N TYR A 4 -34.74 3.01 -10.50
CA TYR A 4 -34.11 1.70 -10.39
C TYR A 4 -32.95 1.58 -11.38
N ASN A 5 -33.21 1.84 -12.67
CA ASN A 5 -32.22 1.72 -13.74
C ASN A 5 -31.07 2.72 -13.55
N GLY A 6 -31.36 3.93 -13.05
CA GLY A 6 -30.35 4.94 -12.74
C GLY A 6 -29.40 4.49 -11.63
N ILE A 7 -29.95 3.99 -10.52
CA ILE A 7 -29.16 3.48 -9.38
C ILE A 7 -28.35 2.25 -9.78
N GLU A 8 -28.95 1.30 -10.49
CA GLU A 8 -28.28 0.09 -10.95
C GLU A 8 -27.09 0.43 -11.86
N LYS A 9 -27.29 1.35 -12.82
CA LYS A 9 -26.22 1.83 -13.69
C LYS A 9 -25.07 2.44 -12.88
N VAL A 10 -25.36 3.29 -11.90
CA VAL A 10 -24.34 3.90 -11.02
C VAL A 10 -23.54 2.85 -10.28
N ILE A 11 -24.20 1.83 -9.73
CA ILE A 11 -23.54 0.73 -9.01
C ILE A 11 -22.59 -0.07 -9.93
N HIS A 12 -22.97 -0.29 -11.20
CA HIS A 12 -22.10 -0.97 -12.16
C HIS A 12 -20.93 -0.11 -12.65
N HIS A 13 -21.11 1.22 -12.73
CA HIS A 13 -20.07 2.15 -13.21
C HIS A 13 -19.17 2.68 -12.08
N TYR A 14 -19.43 2.32 -10.82
CA TYR A 14 -18.70 2.82 -9.65
C TYR A 14 -18.83 4.33 -9.44
N ASP A 15 -19.91 4.95 -9.92
CA ASP A 15 -20.11 6.38 -9.71
C ASP A 15 -20.32 6.65 -8.21
N LYS A 16 -19.67 7.69 -7.68
CA LYS A 16 -19.71 8.03 -6.25
C LYS A 16 -21.01 8.74 -5.83
N ALA A 17 -21.75 9.28 -6.80
CA ALA A 17 -22.98 10.02 -6.54
C ALA A 17 -23.98 9.92 -7.70
N LEU A 18 -25.27 9.98 -7.37
CA LEU A 18 -26.37 10.11 -8.32
C LEU A 18 -27.28 11.25 -7.89
N LEU A 19 -27.46 12.24 -8.76
CA LEU A 19 -28.52 13.24 -8.60
C LEU A 19 -29.85 12.57 -8.96
N VAL A 20 -30.81 12.60 -8.04
CA VAL A 20 -32.17 12.08 -8.24
C VAL A 20 -33.16 13.23 -8.36
N ASN A 21 -34.30 12.98 -8.99
CA ASN A 21 -35.35 13.98 -9.13
C ASN A 21 -35.92 14.34 -7.75
N ASP A 22 -36.28 15.61 -7.53
CA ASP A 22 -36.71 16.17 -6.24
C ASP A 22 -37.98 15.53 -5.64
N THR A 23 -38.63 14.63 -6.38
CA THR A 23 -39.81 13.88 -5.95
C THR A 23 -39.49 12.52 -5.32
N ALA A 24 -38.26 12.01 -5.40
CA ALA A 24 -37.90 10.70 -4.87
C ALA A 24 -37.72 10.72 -3.34
N SER A 25 -38.55 9.97 -2.63
CA SER A 25 -38.45 9.83 -1.17
C SER A 25 -37.32 8.87 -0.75
N ALA A 26 -36.78 9.05 0.46
CA ALA A 26 -35.79 8.13 1.04
C ALA A 26 -36.29 6.67 1.10
N THR A 27 -37.61 6.48 1.26
CA THR A 27 -38.24 5.15 1.25
C THR A 27 -38.21 4.51 -0.13
N GLU A 28 -38.51 5.27 -1.20
CA GLU A 28 -38.44 4.77 -2.58
C GLU A 28 -37.01 4.42 -2.97
N ILE A 29 -36.03 5.25 -2.61
CA ILE A 29 -34.60 4.98 -2.84
C ILE A 29 -34.18 3.69 -2.13
N ARG A 30 -34.55 3.54 -0.85
CA ARG A 30 -34.27 2.32 -0.07
C ARG A 30 -34.92 1.09 -0.73
N HIS A 31 -36.15 1.20 -1.20
CA HIS A 31 -36.82 0.09 -1.89
C HIS A 31 -36.14 -0.23 -3.22
N ALA A 32 -35.79 0.76 -4.04
CA ALA A 32 -35.07 0.57 -5.30
C ALA A 32 -33.74 -0.17 -5.08
N ILE A 33 -32.90 0.30 -4.14
CA ILE A 33 -31.64 -0.36 -3.80
C ILE A 33 -31.88 -1.80 -3.31
N ARG A 34 -32.88 -2.01 -2.44
CA ARG A 34 -33.22 -3.37 -1.97
C ARG A 34 -33.61 -4.30 -3.12
N TRP A 35 -34.38 -3.83 -4.09
CA TRP A 35 -34.76 -4.64 -5.26
C TRP A 35 -33.58 -4.92 -6.19
N ILE A 36 -32.76 -3.91 -6.50
CA ILE A 36 -31.52 -4.10 -7.29
C ILE A 36 -30.66 -5.20 -6.69
N MET A 37 -30.47 -5.18 -5.37
CA MET A 37 -29.66 -6.18 -4.66
C MET A 37 -30.33 -7.55 -4.52
N ARG A 38 -31.64 -7.65 -4.76
CA ARG A 38 -32.41 -8.90 -4.81
C ARG A 38 -32.36 -9.54 -6.19
N ASP A 39 -32.36 -8.73 -7.23
CA ASP A 39 -32.39 -9.17 -8.63
C ASP A 39 -30.98 -9.49 -9.16
N ASN A 40 -29.95 -8.84 -8.60
CA ASN A 40 -28.56 -8.95 -9.04
C ASN A 40 -27.67 -9.63 -7.97
N PRO A 41 -27.68 -10.96 -7.86
CA PRO A 41 -26.84 -11.69 -6.90
C PRO A 41 -25.33 -11.56 -7.19
N ASP A 42 -24.96 -11.19 -8.40
CA ASP A 42 -23.60 -10.97 -8.89
C ASP A 42 -22.97 -9.66 -8.38
N ILE A 43 -23.77 -8.68 -7.95
CA ILE A 43 -23.27 -7.46 -7.32
C ILE A 43 -22.78 -7.78 -5.89
N PHE A 44 -21.51 -8.18 -5.77
CA PHE A 44 -20.85 -8.43 -4.48
C PHE A 44 -19.96 -7.28 -4.00
N TRP A 45 -19.75 -6.25 -4.83
CA TRP A 45 -18.90 -5.09 -4.52
C TRP A 45 -19.66 -3.93 -3.90
N PHE A 46 -20.97 -4.03 -3.77
CA PHE A 46 -21.82 -3.04 -3.13
C PHE A 46 -22.60 -3.67 -1.97
N ALA A 47 -22.28 -3.29 -0.74
CA ALA A 47 -22.87 -3.85 0.47
C ALA A 47 -24.03 -3.01 1.02
N HIS A 48 -24.87 -2.45 0.13
CA HIS A 48 -25.98 -1.53 0.46
C HIS A 48 -25.53 -0.25 1.18
N GLN A 49 -24.29 0.20 0.95
CA GLN A 49 -23.77 1.39 1.59
C GLN A 49 -24.06 2.64 0.77
N TYR A 50 -25.02 3.42 1.22
CA TYR A 50 -25.34 4.70 0.61
C TYR A 50 -25.77 5.72 1.67
N HIS A 51 -25.63 7.00 1.32
CA HIS A 51 -26.19 8.12 2.06
C HIS A 51 -27.04 8.95 1.11
N TYR A 52 -28.28 9.25 1.49
CA TYR A 52 -29.12 10.17 0.74
C TYR A 52 -29.03 11.55 1.38
N ASP A 53 -28.47 12.51 0.64
CA ASP A 53 -28.50 13.92 0.97
C ASP A 53 -29.79 14.53 0.40
N GLU A 54 -30.82 14.59 1.25
CA GLU A 54 -32.12 15.15 0.92
C GLU A 54 -32.06 16.62 0.52
N ALA A 55 -31.09 17.40 1.03
CA ALA A 55 -31.00 18.82 0.73
C ALA A 55 -30.53 19.09 -0.70
N ASN A 56 -29.73 18.17 -1.26
CA ASN A 56 -29.16 18.27 -2.59
C ASN A 56 -29.72 17.20 -3.55
N SER A 57 -30.79 16.49 -3.15
CA SER A 57 -31.38 15.37 -3.89
C SER A 57 -30.32 14.39 -4.44
N THR A 58 -29.27 14.11 -3.66
CA THR A 58 -28.11 13.35 -4.13
C THR A 58 -27.90 12.08 -3.31
N ILE A 59 -27.81 10.94 -3.97
CA ILE A 59 -27.42 9.67 -3.34
C ILE A 59 -25.91 9.51 -3.49
N HIS A 60 -25.20 9.38 -2.37
CA HIS A 60 -23.79 9.03 -2.33
C HIS A 60 -23.62 7.53 -2.10
N PHE A 61 -22.80 6.88 -2.94
CA PHE A 61 -22.55 5.44 -2.89
C PHE A 61 -21.17 5.15 -2.32
N GLN A 62 -21.06 4.05 -1.59
CA GLN A 62 -19.80 3.49 -1.13
C GLN A 62 -19.68 2.03 -1.55
N TYR A 63 -18.52 1.69 -2.12
CA TYR A 63 -18.23 0.37 -2.66
C TYR A 63 -17.23 -0.36 -1.76
N THR A 64 -17.43 -1.67 -1.61
CA THR A 64 -16.65 -2.57 -0.75
C THR A 64 -15.32 -3.00 -1.37
N PHE A 65 -15.24 -3.03 -2.69
CA PHE A 65 -14.05 -3.47 -3.42
C PHE A 65 -13.76 -2.49 -4.54
N SER A 66 -12.47 -2.27 -4.84
CA SER A 66 -12.08 -1.54 -6.05
C SER A 66 -12.39 -2.34 -7.31
N PRO A 67 -12.52 -1.70 -8.48
CA PRO A 67 -12.73 -2.39 -9.76
C PRO A 67 -11.69 -3.48 -10.04
N GLU A 68 -10.41 -3.25 -9.72
CA GLU A 68 -9.32 -4.21 -9.90
C GLU A 68 -9.49 -5.42 -8.99
N ARG A 69 -9.89 -5.19 -7.73
CA ARG A 69 -10.16 -6.26 -6.78
C ARG A 69 -11.37 -7.08 -7.20
N VAL A 70 -12.41 -6.44 -7.74
CA VAL A 70 -13.59 -7.13 -8.28
C VAL A 70 -13.24 -8.02 -9.45
N LYS A 71 -12.39 -7.55 -10.38
CA LYS A 71 -11.91 -8.40 -11.48
C LYS A 71 -11.21 -9.66 -10.95
N THR A 72 -10.37 -9.51 -9.94
CA THR A 72 -9.66 -10.65 -9.31
C THR A 72 -10.63 -11.60 -8.61
N ILE A 73 -11.59 -11.06 -7.84
CA ILE A 73 -12.59 -11.89 -7.15
C ILE A 73 -13.51 -12.60 -8.15
N GLN A 74 -13.91 -11.94 -9.23
CA GLN A 74 -14.75 -12.55 -10.26
C GLN A 74 -14.01 -13.70 -10.96
N GLN A 75 -12.71 -13.56 -11.22
CA GLN A 75 -11.90 -14.66 -11.74
C GLN A 75 -11.88 -15.85 -10.77
N SER A 76 -11.74 -15.59 -9.47
CA SER A 76 -11.83 -16.64 -8.43
C SER A 76 -13.20 -17.33 -8.42
N ILE A 77 -14.29 -16.57 -8.54
CA ILE A 77 -15.65 -17.11 -8.60
C ILE A 77 -15.83 -17.97 -9.87
N ASN A 78 -15.34 -17.51 -11.02
CA ASN A 78 -15.41 -18.25 -12.28
C ASN A 78 -14.63 -19.58 -12.19
N ASP A 79 -13.42 -19.59 -11.62
CA ASP A 79 -12.64 -20.82 -11.40
C ASP A 79 -13.43 -21.84 -10.56
N VAL A 80 -14.06 -21.38 -9.46
CA VAL A 80 -14.88 -22.27 -8.62
C VAL A 80 -16.07 -22.84 -9.39
N ILE A 81 -16.72 -22.03 -10.24
CA ILE A 81 -17.90 -22.48 -11.00
C ILE A 81 -17.52 -23.47 -12.09
N GLU A 82 -16.42 -23.21 -12.78
CA GLU A 82 -15.92 -24.05 -13.86
C GLU A 82 -15.34 -25.36 -13.33
N ASN A 83 -14.49 -25.29 -12.29
CA ASN A 83 -13.64 -26.40 -11.89
C ASN A 83 -14.11 -27.14 -10.64
N ASP A 84 -14.77 -26.46 -9.70
CA ASP A 84 -15.26 -27.10 -8.46
C ASP A 84 -16.75 -27.45 -8.56
N PHE A 85 -17.59 -26.55 -9.08
CA PHE A 85 -19.02 -26.80 -9.33
C PHE A 85 -19.25 -27.63 -10.60
N CYS A 86 -18.35 -27.49 -11.60
CA CYS A 86 -18.42 -28.17 -12.88
C CYS A 86 -19.68 -27.82 -13.69
N ILE A 87 -19.93 -26.52 -13.92
CA ILE A 87 -21.16 -26.00 -14.56
C ILE A 87 -21.54 -26.73 -15.85
N GLU A 88 -20.58 -27.07 -16.72
CA GLU A 88 -20.84 -27.77 -17.99
C GLU A 88 -21.35 -29.21 -17.79
N TYR A 89 -20.90 -29.90 -16.75
CA TYR A 89 -21.47 -31.20 -16.38
C TYR A 89 -22.92 -31.03 -15.89
N VAL A 90 -23.17 -30.03 -15.05
CA VAL A 90 -24.49 -29.79 -14.45
C VAL A 90 -25.52 -29.40 -15.51
N LYS A 91 -25.12 -28.63 -16.53
CA LYS A 91 -26.00 -28.28 -17.67
C LYS A 91 -26.53 -29.50 -18.43
N ASN A 92 -25.83 -30.64 -18.39
CA ASN A 92 -26.26 -31.88 -19.05
C ASN A 92 -27.20 -32.76 -18.20
N LEU A 93 -27.43 -32.41 -16.94
CA LEU A 93 -28.36 -33.11 -16.06
C LEU A 93 -29.82 -32.70 -16.34
N SER A 94 -30.78 -33.52 -15.92
CA SER A 94 -32.19 -33.10 -15.95
C SER A 94 -32.43 -31.93 -14.99
N GLN A 95 -33.46 -31.12 -15.24
CA GLN A 95 -33.73 -29.92 -14.42
C GLN A 95 -33.88 -30.23 -12.91
N LYS A 96 -34.50 -31.37 -12.56
CA LYS A 96 -34.62 -31.80 -11.15
C LYS A 96 -33.26 -32.18 -10.55
N GLU A 97 -32.43 -32.88 -11.31
CA GLU A 97 -31.05 -33.21 -10.91
C GLU A 97 -30.18 -31.95 -10.79
N GLN A 98 -30.34 -30.96 -11.66
CA GLN A 98 -29.67 -29.66 -11.56
C GLN A 98 -29.99 -28.97 -10.23
N VAL A 99 -31.28 -28.89 -9.86
CA VAL A 99 -31.72 -28.28 -8.60
C VAL A 99 -31.19 -29.05 -7.39
N ALA A 100 -31.26 -30.38 -7.40
CA ALA A 100 -30.69 -31.20 -6.35
C ALA A 100 -29.15 -31.08 -6.25
N TYR A 101 -28.46 -30.94 -7.39
CA TYR A 101 -27.02 -30.74 -7.45
C TYR A 101 -26.62 -29.40 -6.83
N VAL A 102 -27.30 -28.31 -7.19
CA VAL A 102 -27.10 -26.98 -6.56
C VAL A 102 -27.30 -27.07 -5.05
N TYR A 103 -28.36 -27.75 -4.60
CA TYR A 103 -28.65 -27.92 -3.19
C TYR A 103 -27.51 -28.63 -2.46
N LYS A 104 -27.16 -29.83 -2.94
CA LYS A 104 -26.14 -30.69 -2.34
C LYS A 104 -24.76 -30.02 -2.37
N TRP A 105 -24.40 -29.36 -3.47
CA TRP A 105 -23.10 -28.70 -3.60
C TRP A 105 -22.96 -27.54 -2.62
N LEU A 106 -23.96 -26.66 -2.51
CA LEU A 106 -23.89 -25.52 -1.58
C LEU A 106 -23.75 -25.97 -0.12
N VAL A 107 -24.49 -27.00 0.29
CA VAL A 107 -24.39 -27.55 1.66
C VAL A 107 -23.04 -28.21 1.92
N ILE A 108 -22.52 -28.97 0.95
CA ILE A 108 -21.23 -29.66 1.11
C ILE A 108 -20.06 -28.69 1.10
N TYR A 109 -20.11 -27.64 0.28
CA TYR A 109 -18.96 -26.76 0.04
C TYR A 109 -19.00 -25.43 0.79
N CYS A 110 -20.12 -25.02 1.37
CA CYS A 110 -20.20 -23.83 2.22
C CYS A 110 -20.58 -24.23 3.65
N THR A 111 -20.15 -23.43 4.62
CA THR A 111 -20.49 -23.58 6.03
C THR A 111 -21.24 -22.34 6.52
N TYR A 112 -22.33 -22.54 7.27
CA TYR A 112 -23.04 -21.44 7.89
C TYR A 112 -22.19 -20.77 8.99
N ASN A 113 -21.89 -19.49 8.83
CA ASN A 113 -21.08 -18.73 9.76
C ASN A 113 -21.48 -17.24 9.81
N THR A 114 -22.04 -16.82 10.93
CA THR A 114 -22.41 -15.41 11.21
C THR A 114 -21.21 -14.48 11.33
N ASN A 115 -20.03 -15.04 11.56
CA ASN A 115 -18.76 -14.35 11.71
C ASN A 115 -17.91 -14.38 10.42
N SER A 116 -18.47 -14.72 9.27
CA SER A 116 -17.72 -14.72 8.01
C SER A 116 -17.48 -13.30 7.46
N ALA A 117 -16.30 -13.09 6.88
CA ALA A 117 -15.97 -11.86 6.16
C ALA A 117 -16.76 -11.78 4.84
N TYR A 118 -17.17 -10.56 4.46
CA TYR A 118 -17.90 -10.31 3.20
C TYR A 118 -19.21 -11.12 3.08
N ASN A 119 -19.79 -11.45 4.23
CA ASN A 119 -21.04 -12.21 4.37
C ASN A 119 -22.17 -11.67 3.48
N GLN A 120 -23.18 -12.49 3.20
CA GLN A 120 -24.31 -12.09 2.33
C GLN A 120 -23.94 -11.81 0.86
N SER A 121 -22.79 -12.30 0.39
CA SER A 121 -22.34 -12.17 -1.00
C SER A 121 -22.00 -13.53 -1.60
N ILE A 122 -22.04 -13.64 -2.93
CA ILE A 122 -21.59 -14.85 -3.65
C ILE A 122 -20.09 -15.11 -3.44
N TYR A 123 -19.29 -14.07 -3.21
CA TYR A 123 -17.86 -14.19 -2.90
C TYR A 123 -17.63 -14.97 -1.58
N SER A 124 -18.42 -14.69 -0.55
CA SER A 124 -18.31 -15.41 0.73
C SER A 124 -18.65 -16.90 0.62
N VAL A 125 -19.56 -17.28 -0.28
CA VAL A 125 -19.95 -18.67 -0.51
C VAL A 125 -18.95 -19.39 -1.41
N PHE A 126 -18.71 -18.89 -2.61
CA PHE A 126 -17.89 -19.60 -3.59
C PHE A 126 -16.41 -19.62 -3.23
N VAL A 127 -15.88 -18.49 -2.74
CA VAL A 127 -14.44 -18.36 -2.49
C VAL A 127 -14.12 -18.51 -1.00
N ARG A 128 -14.89 -17.91 -0.08
CA ARG A 128 -14.59 -18.02 1.36
C ARG A 128 -15.18 -19.27 2.03
N ARG A 129 -16.05 -20.02 1.32
CA ARG A 129 -16.73 -21.24 1.79
C ARG A 129 -17.50 -21.06 3.12
N ASN A 130 -17.82 -19.83 3.49
CA ASN A 130 -18.45 -19.50 4.76
C ASN A 130 -19.40 -18.33 4.55
N SER A 131 -20.69 -18.50 4.83
CA SER A 131 -21.65 -17.41 4.72
C SER A 131 -22.87 -17.54 5.65
N VAL A 132 -23.77 -16.57 5.59
CA VAL A 132 -25.12 -16.61 6.21
C VAL A 132 -26.20 -16.86 5.16
N CYS A 133 -27.47 -16.98 5.59
CA CYS A 133 -28.61 -17.34 4.75
C CYS A 133 -28.70 -16.54 3.43
N THR A 134 -28.56 -15.21 3.48
CA THR A 134 -28.57 -14.36 2.27
C THR A 134 -27.47 -14.72 1.28
N GLY A 135 -26.28 -15.11 1.77
CA GLY A 135 -25.17 -15.51 0.89
C GLY A 135 -25.48 -16.82 0.18
N TYR A 136 -25.96 -17.84 0.92
CA TYR A 136 -26.44 -19.09 0.34
C TYR A 136 -27.50 -18.85 -0.73
N ALA A 137 -28.50 -18.03 -0.41
CA ALA A 137 -29.61 -17.78 -1.32
C ALA A 137 -29.17 -17.03 -2.59
N LYS A 138 -28.28 -16.05 -2.47
CA LYS A 138 -27.67 -15.37 -3.63
C LYS A 138 -26.82 -16.30 -4.47
N ALA A 139 -26.02 -17.16 -3.84
CA ALA A 139 -25.21 -18.13 -4.56
C ALA A 139 -26.08 -19.15 -5.33
N ALA A 140 -27.16 -19.64 -4.70
CA ALA A 140 -28.14 -20.51 -5.37
C ALA A 140 -28.79 -19.80 -6.56
N GLN A 141 -29.27 -18.57 -6.37
CA GLN A 141 -29.86 -17.77 -7.44
C GLN A 141 -28.86 -17.55 -8.59
N TYR A 142 -27.60 -17.23 -8.27
CA TYR A 142 -26.55 -17.05 -9.28
C TYR A 142 -26.30 -18.33 -10.09
N LEU A 143 -26.20 -19.49 -9.43
CA LEU A 143 -26.06 -20.78 -10.13
C LEU A 143 -27.29 -21.11 -10.99
N PHE A 144 -28.50 -20.85 -10.48
CA PHE A 144 -29.74 -21.06 -11.25
C PHE A 144 -29.80 -20.16 -12.49
N ASN A 145 -29.40 -18.89 -12.38
CA ASN A 145 -29.30 -17.98 -13.51
C ASN A 145 -28.34 -18.52 -14.59
N LEU A 146 -27.18 -19.07 -14.19
CA LEU A 146 -26.22 -19.70 -15.12
C LEU A 146 -26.76 -20.99 -15.78
N LEU A 147 -27.68 -21.68 -15.12
CA LEU A 147 -28.36 -22.88 -15.61
C LEU A 147 -29.65 -22.55 -16.41
N GLY A 148 -30.03 -21.28 -16.51
CA GLY A 148 -31.29 -20.87 -17.15
C GLY A 148 -32.54 -21.26 -16.37
N ILE A 149 -32.42 -21.49 -15.06
CA ILE A 149 -33.53 -21.80 -14.16
C ILE A 149 -33.96 -20.51 -13.46
N GLU A 150 -35.24 -20.17 -13.54
CA GLU A 150 -35.77 -18.98 -12.86
C GLU A 150 -35.71 -19.16 -11.34
N SER A 151 -35.07 -18.22 -10.65
CA SER A 151 -35.02 -18.17 -9.19
C SER A 151 -35.15 -16.75 -8.65
N ARG A 152 -35.81 -16.61 -7.49
CA ARG A 152 -36.02 -15.33 -6.81
C ARG A 152 -35.67 -15.43 -5.34
N LEU A 153 -35.08 -14.39 -4.77
CA LEU A 153 -34.86 -14.32 -3.33
C LEU A 153 -36.18 -14.06 -2.59
N VAL A 154 -36.36 -14.77 -1.48
CA VAL A 154 -37.45 -14.59 -0.54
C VAL A 154 -36.88 -14.18 0.80
N PHE A 155 -37.59 -13.29 1.49
CA PHE A 155 -37.25 -12.83 2.83
C PHE A 155 -38.40 -13.13 3.78
N GLY A 156 -38.08 -13.33 5.04
CA GLY A 156 -39.05 -13.74 6.04
C GLY A 156 -38.46 -13.72 7.44
N ARG A 157 -39.24 -14.21 8.40
CA ARG A 157 -38.78 -14.37 9.79
C ARG A 157 -39.12 -15.75 10.32
N LEU A 158 -38.14 -16.43 10.89
CA LEU A 158 -38.34 -17.69 11.60
C LEU A 158 -39.26 -17.47 12.82
N HIS A 159 -40.12 -18.45 13.10
CA HIS A 159 -41.10 -18.32 14.19
C HIS A 159 -40.49 -18.39 15.60
N ASN A 160 -39.30 -18.96 15.74
CA ASN A 160 -38.61 -19.13 17.01
C ASN A 160 -37.87 -17.87 17.49
N ASP A 161 -37.73 -16.84 16.66
CA ASP A 161 -37.06 -15.60 17.05
C ASP A 161 -37.69 -14.40 16.30
N LYS A 162 -38.46 -13.59 17.04
CA LYS A 162 -39.14 -12.43 16.45
C LYS A 162 -38.20 -11.24 16.26
N ASP A 163 -37.12 -11.14 17.04
CA ASP A 163 -36.23 -9.97 17.05
C ASP A 163 -35.06 -10.14 16.06
N ASP A 164 -34.45 -11.34 15.99
CA ASP A 164 -33.30 -11.64 15.11
C ASP A 164 -33.53 -12.81 14.13
N GLY A 165 -34.74 -13.37 14.05
CA GLY A 165 -35.04 -14.50 13.15
C GLY A 165 -35.14 -14.16 11.66
N ARG A 166 -34.58 -13.04 11.18
CA ARG A 166 -34.61 -12.70 9.76
C ARG A 166 -33.92 -13.78 8.94
N HIS A 167 -34.58 -14.22 7.88
CA HIS A 167 -34.10 -15.31 7.04
C HIS A 167 -34.28 -14.99 5.56
N CYS A 168 -33.40 -15.55 4.74
CA CYS A 168 -33.43 -15.39 3.29
C CYS A 168 -33.21 -16.75 2.61
N TRP A 169 -34.03 -17.07 1.63
CA TRP A 169 -34.01 -18.31 0.84
C TRP A 169 -34.48 -18.05 -0.59
N ASN A 170 -34.76 -19.09 -1.38
CA ASN A 170 -35.15 -18.96 -2.78
C ASN A 170 -36.55 -19.50 -3.07
N LEU A 171 -37.16 -18.93 -4.10
CA LEU A 171 -38.09 -19.65 -4.98
C LEU A 171 -37.31 -20.16 -6.18
N VAL A 172 -37.67 -21.35 -6.66
CA VAL A 172 -37.10 -21.95 -7.89
C VAL A 172 -38.21 -22.52 -8.75
N LYS A 173 -38.16 -22.27 -10.06
CA LYS A 173 -39.13 -22.79 -11.02
C LYS A 173 -38.64 -24.08 -11.65
N VAL A 174 -39.32 -25.19 -11.40
CA VAL A 174 -39.00 -26.50 -11.97
C VAL A 174 -40.21 -27.03 -12.72
N SER A 175 -40.05 -27.34 -14.01
CA SER A 175 -41.10 -27.88 -14.87
C SER A 175 -42.40 -27.06 -14.85
N ASN A 176 -42.26 -25.72 -14.87
CA ASN A 176 -43.31 -24.71 -14.78
C ASN A 176 -44.03 -24.53 -13.44
N GLU A 177 -43.61 -25.24 -12.38
CA GLU A 177 -44.11 -25.01 -11.03
C GLU A 177 -43.05 -24.33 -10.16
N TYR A 178 -43.48 -23.46 -9.23
CA TYR A 178 -42.59 -22.86 -8.25
C TYR A 178 -42.53 -23.69 -6.98
N TYR A 179 -41.34 -23.73 -6.39
CA TYR A 179 -41.08 -24.37 -5.12
C TYR A 179 -40.23 -23.47 -4.24
N HIS A 180 -40.43 -23.54 -2.93
CA HIS A 180 -39.47 -22.97 -2.00
C HIS A 180 -38.24 -23.86 -1.88
N PHE A 181 -37.08 -23.22 -1.91
CA PHE A 181 -35.77 -23.85 -1.91
C PHE A 181 -34.90 -23.14 -0.86
N ASP A 182 -34.56 -23.84 0.22
CA ASP A 182 -33.72 -23.30 1.28
C ASP A 182 -32.51 -24.21 1.53
N THR A 183 -31.43 -23.86 0.85
CA THR A 183 -30.12 -24.51 1.03
C THR A 183 -29.48 -24.23 2.36
N CYS A 184 -29.78 -23.09 3.00
CA CYS A 184 -29.11 -22.72 4.24
C CYS A 184 -29.46 -23.73 5.33
N PHE A 185 -30.72 -24.13 5.43
CA PHE A 185 -31.18 -25.15 6.37
C PHE A 185 -30.84 -26.60 5.98
N GLY A 186 -30.17 -26.79 4.84
CA GLY A 186 -29.50 -28.06 4.54
C GLY A 186 -28.24 -28.29 5.39
N ASP A 187 -27.61 -27.22 5.88
CA ASP A 187 -26.43 -27.27 6.74
C ASP A 187 -26.80 -27.74 8.15
N SER A 188 -26.19 -28.84 8.58
CA SER A 188 -26.40 -29.46 9.90
C SER A 188 -26.13 -28.53 11.09
N ILE A 189 -25.33 -27.47 10.92
CA ILE A 189 -25.12 -26.45 11.97
C ILE A 189 -26.46 -25.80 12.39
N LEU A 190 -27.44 -25.77 11.49
CA LEU A 190 -28.74 -25.16 11.70
C LEU A 190 -29.85 -26.15 12.08
N ASP A 191 -29.55 -27.42 12.29
CA ASP A 191 -30.55 -28.43 12.68
C ASP A 191 -31.33 -28.03 13.94
N ASN A 192 -30.61 -27.58 14.96
CA ASN A 192 -31.22 -27.13 16.21
C ASN A 192 -32.10 -25.88 16.01
N VAL A 193 -31.75 -25.03 15.04
CA VAL A 193 -32.56 -23.87 14.69
C VAL A 193 -33.83 -24.34 13.99
N ALA A 194 -33.72 -25.25 13.02
CA ALA A 194 -34.85 -25.81 12.29
C ALA A 194 -35.86 -26.51 13.22
N ILE A 195 -35.39 -27.33 14.16
CA ILE A 195 -36.25 -27.99 15.17
C ILE A 195 -36.97 -26.94 16.02
N LYS A 196 -36.23 -25.95 16.54
CA LYS A 196 -36.83 -24.87 17.34
C LYS A 196 -37.84 -24.04 16.55
N SER A 197 -37.65 -23.89 15.24
CA SER A 197 -38.58 -23.19 14.35
C SER A 197 -39.85 -23.99 14.04
N GLY A 198 -39.93 -25.27 14.42
CA GLY A 198 -41.15 -26.07 14.26
C GLY A 198 -41.00 -27.36 13.45
N VAL A 199 -39.79 -27.71 12.98
CA VAL A 199 -39.55 -28.99 12.29
C VAL A 199 -39.63 -30.14 13.28
N GLN A 200 -40.58 -31.05 13.06
CA GLN A 200 -40.79 -32.20 13.95
C GLN A 200 -39.73 -33.30 13.78
N GLU A 201 -39.38 -33.62 12.53
CA GLU A 201 -38.43 -34.67 12.19
C GLU A 201 -37.47 -34.19 11.10
N LEU A 202 -36.17 -34.34 11.34
CA LEU A 202 -35.13 -34.02 10.36
C LEU A 202 -35.00 -35.16 9.35
N PHE A 203 -35.28 -34.86 8.08
CA PHE A 203 -35.12 -35.79 6.97
C PHE A 203 -33.71 -35.65 6.39
N LYS A 204 -32.80 -36.52 6.85
CA LYS A 204 -31.38 -36.47 6.49
C LYS A 204 -30.91 -37.63 5.64
N ILE A 205 -30.03 -37.33 4.68
CA ILE A 205 -29.33 -38.30 3.84
C ILE A 205 -27.86 -37.86 3.78
N ASP A 206 -26.92 -38.77 4.07
CA ASP A 206 -25.48 -38.48 4.13
C ASP A 206 -25.10 -37.27 5.02
N GLY A 207 -25.86 -37.06 6.10
CA GLY A 207 -25.66 -35.93 7.03
C GLY A 207 -26.27 -34.60 6.60
N ILE A 208 -26.80 -34.50 5.38
CA ILE A 208 -27.45 -33.30 4.84
C ILE A 208 -28.94 -33.33 5.15
N ASN A 209 -29.49 -32.21 5.61
CA ASN A 209 -30.93 -32.04 5.81
C ASN A 209 -31.63 -31.69 4.48
N TYR A 210 -32.69 -32.42 4.14
CA TYR A 210 -33.47 -32.23 2.92
C TYR A 210 -34.92 -31.79 3.18
N ASN A 211 -35.29 -31.43 4.41
CA ASN A 211 -36.64 -30.94 4.74
C ASN A 211 -37.06 -29.70 3.93
N PHE A 212 -36.12 -28.98 3.31
CA PHE A 212 -36.38 -27.71 2.62
C PHE A 212 -35.90 -27.70 1.16
N LEU A 213 -35.73 -28.89 0.55
CA LEU A 213 -35.50 -29.03 -0.89
C LEU A 213 -36.85 -29.10 -1.61
N CYS A 214 -37.23 -27.99 -2.27
CA CYS A 214 -38.43 -27.89 -3.11
C CYS A 214 -39.74 -28.25 -2.39
N VAL A 215 -40.14 -27.37 -1.45
CA VAL A 215 -41.33 -27.53 -0.61
C VAL A 215 -42.42 -26.52 -0.92
N SER A 216 -43.65 -26.81 -0.49
CA SER A 216 -44.83 -25.97 -0.68
C SER A 216 -44.83 -24.72 0.21
N THR A 217 -45.69 -23.75 -0.13
CA THR A 217 -45.93 -22.55 0.69
C THR A 217 -46.39 -22.93 2.10
N ASP A 218 -47.32 -23.88 2.22
CA ASP A 218 -47.86 -24.34 3.50
C ASP A 218 -46.77 -24.94 4.41
N GLU A 219 -45.87 -25.75 3.85
CA GLU A 219 -44.77 -26.34 4.62
C GLU A 219 -43.78 -25.27 5.09
N ILE A 220 -43.42 -24.30 4.26
CA ILE A 220 -42.55 -23.19 4.68
C ILE A 220 -43.17 -22.36 5.78
N LEU A 221 -44.47 -22.04 5.65
CA LEU A 221 -45.21 -21.24 6.62
C LEU A 221 -45.33 -21.91 7.99
N SER A 222 -45.10 -23.22 8.11
CA SER A 222 -45.03 -23.87 9.42
C SER A 222 -43.84 -23.40 10.28
N THR A 223 -42.74 -22.97 9.63
CA THR A 223 -41.47 -22.63 10.31
C THR A 223 -41.15 -21.14 10.32
N ARG A 224 -41.72 -20.37 9.40
CA ARG A 224 -41.38 -18.95 9.19
C ARG A 224 -42.48 -18.17 8.48
N SER A 225 -42.46 -16.86 8.62
CA SER A 225 -43.27 -15.94 7.82
C SER A 225 -42.59 -15.57 6.49
N ILE A 226 -43.36 -15.05 5.53
CA ILE A 226 -42.88 -14.58 4.23
C ILE A 226 -43.19 -13.08 4.10
N GLU A 227 -42.18 -12.27 3.83
CA GLU A 227 -42.35 -10.85 3.49
C GLU A 227 -42.98 -10.72 2.10
N ASP A 228 -43.94 -9.80 1.95
CA ASP A 228 -44.59 -9.47 0.67
C ASP A 228 -45.18 -10.69 -0.08
N ILE A 229 -45.73 -11.68 0.65
CA ILE A 229 -46.20 -12.97 0.10
C ILE A 229 -47.17 -12.80 -1.09
N SER A 230 -48.00 -11.76 -1.09
CA SER A 230 -48.95 -11.46 -2.18
C SER A 230 -48.29 -11.10 -3.51
N THR A 231 -46.99 -10.79 -3.50
CA THR A 231 -46.19 -10.45 -4.70
C THR A 231 -45.44 -11.64 -5.28
N LEU A 232 -45.46 -12.79 -4.59
CA LEU A 232 -44.73 -13.99 -4.96
C LEU A 232 -45.66 -15.03 -5.61
N PRO A 233 -45.17 -15.86 -6.54
CA PRO A 233 -45.95 -16.99 -7.06
C PRO A 233 -46.16 -18.03 -5.95
N ASP A 234 -47.32 -18.69 -5.98
CA ASP A 234 -47.64 -19.75 -5.04
C ASP A 234 -46.90 -21.06 -5.36
N CYS A 235 -46.59 -21.83 -4.32
CA CYS A 235 -45.92 -23.13 -4.37
C CYS A 235 -46.89 -24.21 -3.85
N PRO A 236 -47.74 -24.80 -4.71
CA PRO A 236 -48.84 -25.65 -4.26
C PRO A 236 -48.40 -27.04 -3.78
N ASN A 237 -47.22 -27.50 -4.18
CA ASN A 237 -46.77 -28.89 -3.98
C ASN A 237 -45.35 -28.95 -3.42
N SER A 238 -45.03 -30.06 -2.75
CA SER A 238 -43.68 -30.42 -2.30
C SER A 238 -43.17 -31.62 -3.08
N TRP A 239 -41.85 -31.75 -3.22
CA TRP A 239 -41.26 -33.00 -3.70
C TRP A 239 -41.44 -34.14 -2.71
N SER A 240 -41.82 -35.32 -3.21
CA SER A 240 -41.97 -36.49 -2.36
C SER A 240 -40.62 -36.94 -1.78
N LYS A 241 -40.64 -37.50 -0.55
CA LYS A 241 -39.45 -38.11 0.07
C LYS A 241 -38.79 -39.17 -0.83
N ALA A 242 -39.57 -39.92 -1.60
CA ALA A 242 -39.05 -40.92 -2.55
C ALA A 242 -38.24 -40.28 -3.69
N LEU A 243 -38.74 -39.18 -4.26
CA LEU A 243 -38.00 -38.40 -5.26
C LEU A 243 -36.73 -37.82 -4.67
N ILE A 244 -36.80 -37.20 -3.49
CA ILE A 244 -35.63 -36.64 -2.80
C ILE A 244 -34.58 -37.72 -2.52
N ASN A 245 -34.97 -38.91 -2.05
CA ASN A 245 -34.06 -40.04 -1.86
C ASN A 245 -33.32 -40.39 -3.14
N SER A 246 -34.02 -40.45 -4.29
CA SER A 246 -33.38 -40.73 -5.57
C SER A 246 -32.39 -39.63 -6.02
N LEU A 247 -32.76 -38.36 -5.82
CA LEU A 247 -31.95 -37.22 -6.23
C LEU A 247 -30.76 -36.98 -5.29
N ALA A 248 -30.89 -37.30 -4.01
CA ALA A 248 -29.82 -37.16 -3.03
C ALA A 248 -28.62 -38.06 -3.34
N LEU A 249 -28.82 -39.16 -4.09
CA LEU A 249 -27.76 -40.07 -4.54
C LEU A 249 -26.87 -39.47 -5.65
N ILE A 250 -27.21 -38.29 -6.19
CA ILE A 250 -26.40 -37.64 -7.21
C ILE A 250 -24.97 -37.41 -6.70
N LYS A 251 -23.99 -37.81 -7.53
CA LYS A 251 -22.58 -37.64 -7.23
C LYS A 251 -22.13 -36.26 -7.68
N LEU A 252 -21.53 -35.51 -6.77
CA LEU A 252 -20.87 -34.25 -7.12
C LEU A 252 -19.59 -34.56 -7.90
N LYS A 253 -19.39 -33.87 -9.03
CA LYS A 253 -18.11 -33.93 -9.72
C LYS A 253 -17.11 -33.13 -8.90
N GLN A 254 -15.93 -33.71 -8.67
CA GLN A 254 -14.86 -33.04 -7.94
C GLN A 254 -13.74 -32.67 -8.90
N ARG A 255 -13.11 -31.52 -8.66
CA ARG A 255 -11.84 -31.15 -9.28
C ARG A 255 -10.82 -32.27 -9.04
N GLU A 256 -10.02 -32.62 -10.05
CA GLU A 256 -8.98 -33.64 -9.88
C GLU A 256 -7.85 -33.13 -8.97
N ASP A 257 -7.34 -31.94 -9.28
CA ASP A 257 -6.33 -31.24 -8.49
C ASP A 257 -6.87 -30.90 -7.09
N ILE A 258 -6.02 -31.08 -6.07
CA ILE A 258 -6.28 -30.67 -4.69
C ILE A 258 -6.27 -29.15 -4.54
N LYS A 259 -5.48 -28.44 -5.36
CA LYS A 259 -5.45 -26.98 -5.41
C LYS A 259 -6.73 -26.47 -6.07
N GLY A 260 -7.58 -25.87 -5.27
CA GLY A 260 -8.74 -25.11 -5.73
C GLY A 260 -8.34 -23.70 -6.17
N CYS A 261 -9.30 -22.79 -6.10
CA CYS A 261 -9.08 -21.38 -6.42
C CYS A 261 -8.01 -20.72 -5.53
N LEU A 262 -7.20 -19.84 -6.12
CA LEU A 262 -6.27 -18.96 -5.42
C LEU A 262 -7.03 -17.97 -4.52
N LEU A 263 -6.71 -17.95 -3.23
CA LEU A 263 -7.27 -17.04 -2.23
C LEU A 263 -6.40 -15.78 -2.03
N SER A 264 -5.08 -15.95 -2.03
CA SER A 264 -4.13 -14.86 -1.83
C SER A 264 -2.77 -15.19 -2.40
N HIS A 265 -2.15 -14.22 -3.08
CA HIS A 265 -0.77 -14.27 -3.56
C HIS A 265 0.13 -13.19 -2.91
N ILE A 266 -0.38 -12.48 -1.90
CA ILE A 266 0.31 -11.31 -1.31
C ILE A 266 1.43 -11.75 -0.37
N GLY A 267 1.35 -12.94 0.22
CA GLY A 267 2.35 -13.44 1.16
C GLY A 267 3.74 -13.51 0.55
N SER A 268 4.79 -13.35 1.35
CA SER A 268 6.18 -13.35 0.84
C SER A 268 6.74 -14.75 0.59
N SER A 269 6.23 -15.77 1.29
CA SER A 269 6.74 -17.15 1.24
C SER A 269 5.86 -18.11 0.44
N ALA A 270 4.55 -17.89 0.40
CA ALA A 270 3.60 -18.85 -0.14
C ALA A 270 2.36 -18.17 -0.74
N ASP A 271 1.75 -18.87 -1.68
CA ASP A 271 0.41 -18.60 -2.18
C ASP A 271 -0.59 -19.45 -1.41
N ILE A 272 -1.79 -18.89 -1.15
CA ILE A 272 -2.86 -19.56 -0.41
C ILE A 272 -3.96 -19.97 -1.39
N TYR A 273 -4.31 -21.25 -1.40
CA TYR A 273 -5.37 -21.82 -2.24
C TYR A 273 -6.47 -22.43 -1.37
N LEU A 274 -7.69 -22.52 -1.92
CA LEU A 274 -8.70 -23.42 -1.38
C LEU A 274 -8.25 -24.87 -1.53
N CYS A 275 -8.61 -25.73 -0.57
CA CYS A 275 -8.59 -27.16 -0.81
C CYS A 275 -9.86 -27.56 -1.57
N SER A 276 -9.73 -28.14 -2.76
CA SER A 276 -10.87 -28.59 -3.56
C SER A 276 -11.59 -29.81 -2.96
N LYS A 277 -10.91 -30.53 -2.07
CA LYS A 277 -11.37 -31.79 -1.46
C LYS A 277 -12.03 -31.61 -0.09
N ASP A 278 -11.75 -30.52 0.60
CA ASP A 278 -12.27 -30.26 1.94
C ASP A 278 -12.48 -28.75 2.19
N LYS A 279 -13.75 -28.37 2.42
CA LYS A 279 -14.16 -26.98 2.68
C LYS A 279 -13.71 -26.41 4.03
N ASN A 280 -13.10 -27.23 4.89
CA ASN A 280 -12.55 -26.79 6.17
C ASN A 280 -11.02 -26.68 6.12
N THR A 281 -10.42 -26.78 4.93
CA THR A 281 -8.97 -26.75 4.72
C THR A 281 -8.59 -25.74 3.63
N VAL A 282 -7.49 -25.03 3.86
CA VAL A 282 -6.81 -24.23 2.84
C VAL A 282 -5.38 -24.73 2.67
N LEU A 283 -4.81 -24.52 1.50
CA LEU A 283 -3.47 -24.99 1.14
C LEU A 283 -2.51 -23.81 1.08
N LYS A 284 -1.45 -23.84 1.89
CA LYS A 284 -0.31 -22.94 1.81
C LYS A 284 0.75 -23.58 0.90
N VAL A 285 0.88 -23.06 -0.30
CA VAL A 285 1.78 -23.57 -1.35
C VAL A 285 3.01 -22.67 -1.41
N PHE A 286 4.16 -23.17 -0.97
CA PHE A 286 5.38 -22.39 -0.84
C PHE A 286 6.05 -22.16 -2.19
N ARG A 287 6.58 -20.96 -2.38
CA ARG A 287 7.27 -20.59 -3.61
C ARG A 287 8.70 -21.16 -3.63
N PRO A 288 9.25 -21.51 -4.80
CA PRO A 288 10.66 -21.85 -4.91
C PRO A 288 11.52 -20.72 -4.35
N ASN A 289 12.50 -21.04 -3.50
CA ASN A 289 13.46 -20.10 -2.88
C ASN A 289 12.87 -19.15 -1.81
N SER A 290 11.73 -19.46 -1.19
CA SER A 290 11.27 -18.72 0.00
C SER A 290 12.25 -18.89 1.17
N LYS A 291 12.45 -17.83 1.98
CA LYS A 291 13.34 -17.86 3.18
C LYS A 291 12.92 -18.97 4.16
N THR A 292 11.62 -19.19 4.28
CA THR A 292 11.02 -20.26 5.07
C THR A 292 10.58 -21.37 4.13
N THR A 293 10.95 -22.61 4.43
CA THR A 293 10.53 -23.80 3.68
C THR A 293 9.22 -24.38 4.22
N SER A 294 8.50 -25.11 3.35
CA SER A 294 7.31 -25.89 3.73
C SER A 294 7.61 -26.89 4.86
N LEU A 295 8.80 -27.50 4.84
CA LEU A 295 9.27 -28.44 5.86
C LEU A 295 9.45 -27.77 7.23
N GLU A 296 10.06 -26.59 7.28
CA GLU A 296 10.26 -25.84 8.53
C GLU A 296 8.92 -25.41 9.15
N GLU A 297 8.01 -24.87 8.35
CA GLU A 297 6.70 -24.47 8.84
C GLU A 297 5.89 -25.69 9.34
N TYR A 298 5.88 -26.78 8.58
CA TYR A 298 5.24 -28.02 8.99
C TYR A 298 5.83 -28.56 10.32
N HIS A 299 7.15 -28.48 10.51
CA HIS A 299 7.79 -28.91 11.76
C HIS A 299 7.22 -28.21 13.00
N TYR A 300 7.08 -26.89 12.97
CA TYR A 300 6.51 -26.14 14.10
C TYR A 300 5.01 -26.39 14.29
N MET A 301 4.27 -26.54 13.20
CA MET A 301 2.85 -26.92 13.28
C MET A 301 2.66 -28.30 13.90
N GLN A 302 3.57 -29.24 13.65
CA GLN A 302 3.55 -30.56 14.29
C GLN A 302 3.87 -30.48 15.79
N GLN A 303 4.83 -29.66 16.21
CA GLN A 303 5.14 -29.47 17.64
C GLN A 303 3.96 -28.87 18.43
N THR A 304 3.21 -27.98 17.77
CA THR A 304 2.04 -27.27 18.33
C THR A 304 0.71 -27.96 18.05
N LYS A 305 0.74 -29.22 17.58
CA LYS A 305 -0.46 -30.02 17.35
C LYS A 305 -1.30 -30.17 18.62
N GLY A 306 -2.59 -29.91 18.48
CA GLY A 306 -3.59 -30.00 19.55
C GLY A 306 -3.74 -28.74 20.40
N CYS A 307 -2.96 -27.69 20.14
CA CYS A 307 -3.12 -26.40 20.79
C CYS A 307 -4.40 -25.71 20.32
N GLN A 308 -5.18 -25.12 21.24
CA GLN A 308 -6.50 -24.58 20.93
C GLN A 308 -6.42 -23.22 20.22
N HIS A 309 -5.43 -22.40 20.56
CA HIS A 309 -5.31 -21.02 20.09
C HIS A 309 -4.27 -20.89 18.96
N ILE A 310 -3.91 -22.00 18.33
CA ILE A 310 -2.93 -22.06 17.25
C ILE A 310 -3.59 -22.67 16.01
N LEU A 311 -3.30 -22.11 14.84
CA LEU A 311 -3.79 -22.63 13.57
C LEU A 311 -3.24 -24.05 13.34
N GLN A 312 -4.14 -25.01 13.16
CA GLN A 312 -3.79 -26.43 13.07
C GLN A 312 -3.52 -26.87 11.62
N CYS A 313 -2.61 -27.83 11.48
CA CYS A 313 -2.29 -28.47 10.21
C CYS A 313 -3.27 -29.61 9.91
N ASN A 314 -3.70 -29.73 8.66
CA ASN A 314 -4.40 -30.90 8.16
C ASN A 314 -3.40 -31.87 7.51
N GLU A 315 -3.05 -32.94 8.21
CA GLU A 315 -2.06 -33.93 7.76
C GLU A 315 -2.51 -34.71 6.53
N GLN A 316 -3.81 -34.92 6.33
CA GLN A 316 -4.34 -35.68 5.21
C GLN A 316 -4.01 -35.04 3.85
N TYR A 317 -3.92 -33.72 3.81
CA TYR A 317 -3.78 -32.93 2.59
C TYR A 317 -2.43 -32.18 2.51
N THR A 318 -1.55 -32.40 3.49
CA THR A 318 -0.20 -31.84 3.51
C THR A 318 0.72 -32.70 2.64
N ASP A 319 1.44 -32.07 1.72
CA ASP A 319 2.42 -32.72 0.86
C ASP A 319 3.68 -31.86 0.76
N ILE A 320 4.64 -32.13 1.64
CA ILE A 320 5.91 -31.41 1.71
C ILE A 320 6.75 -31.61 0.44
N THR A 321 6.61 -32.74 -0.24
CA THR A 321 7.34 -33.01 -1.50
C THR A 321 6.88 -32.08 -2.63
N GLN A 322 5.63 -31.62 -2.56
CA GLN A 322 5.06 -30.61 -3.46
C GLN A 322 5.07 -29.19 -2.88
N ASN A 323 5.76 -28.97 -1.76
CA ASN A 323 5.79 -27.69 -1.04
C ASN A 323 4.40 -27.21 -0.58
N ILE A 324 3.53 -28.13 -0.16
CA ILE A 324 2.16 -27.84 0.29
C ILE A 324 2.03 -28.15 1.77
N VAL A 325 1.64 -27.15 2.57
CA VAL A 325 1.16 -27.34 3.94
C VAL A 325 -0.33 -27.05 3.97
N ALA A 326 -1.15 -28.05 4.29
CA ALA A 326 -2.58 -27.86 4.44
C ALA A 326 -2.91 -27.44 5.87
N ILE A 327 -3.75 -26.42 6.02
CA ILE A 327 -4.07 -25.78 7.30
C ILE A 327 -5.58 -25.60 7.44
N GLU A 328 -6.08 -25.58 8.67
CA GLU A 328 -7.51 -25.36 8.92
C GLU A 328 -7.99 -24.03 8.33
N GLN A 329 -9.19 -24.03 7.78
CA GLN A 329 -9.80 -22.84 7.22
C GLN A 329 -10.29 -21.91 8.32
N SER A 330 -9.56 -20.81 8.52
CA SER A 330 -9.93 -19.73 9.44
C SER A 330 -9.92 -18.38 8.73
N THR A 331 -10.69 -17.41 9.25
CA THR A 331 -10.79 -16.08 8.62
C THR A 331 -9.73 -15.15 9.23
N PRO A 332 -8.81 -14.57 8.43
CA PRO A 332 -7.90 -13.55 8.91
C PRO A 332 -8.66 -12.37 9.56
N ILE A 333 -8.24 -11.89 10.73
CA ILE A 333 -8.91 -10.78 11.41
C ILE A 333 -8.95 -9.52 10.54
N VAL A 334 -7.97 -9.34 9.68
CA VAL A 334 -7.85 -8.23 8.74
C VAL A 334 -9.01 -8.21 7.74
N ASP A 335 -9.46 -9.40 7.30
CA ASP A 335 -10.61 -9.53 6.40
C ASP A 335 -11.93 -9.25 7.13
N LEU A 336 -12.00 -9.60 8.42
CA LEU A 336 -13.14 -9.28 9.27
C LEU A 336 -13.24 -7.79 9.55
N LEU A 337 -12.14 -7.13 9.89
CA LEU A 337 -12.12 -5.68 10.15
C LEU A 337 -12.46 -4.85 8.89
N CYS A 338 -12.20 -5.37 7.69
CA CYS A 338 -12.64 -4.78 6.44
C CYS A 338 -14.08 -5.17 6.03
N SER A 339 -14.79 -5.97 6.83
CA SER A 339 -16.12 -6.47 6.50
C SER A 339 -17.21 -5.59 7.11
N HIS A 340 -18.08 -5.07 6.25
CA HIS A 340 -19.31 -4.34 6.61
C HIS A 340 -20.22 -5.04 7.61
N TYR A 341 -20.17 -6.36 7.64
CA TYR A 341 -21.05 -7.21 8.43
C TYR A 341 -20.45 -7.58 9.79
N TYR A 342 -19.17 -7.25 10.00
CA TYR A 342 -18.47 -7.55 11.22
C TYR A 342 -18.61 -6.41 12.23
N GLU A 343 -18.65 -6.78 13.49
CA GLU A 343 -18.67 -5.85 14.61
C GLU A 343 -17.63 -6.30 15.63
N LEU A 344 -16.78 -5.38 16.07
CA LEU A 344 -15.81 -5.64 17.12
C LEU A 344 -16.17 -4.80 18.34
N SER A 345 -16.53 -5.49 19.42
CA SER A 345 -16.70 -4.88 20.72
C SER A 345 -15.39 -4.84 21.51
N LEU A 346 -15.35 -4.05 22.58
CA LEU A 346 -14.20 -3.96 23.48
C LEU A 346 -13.96 -5.30 24.19
N LYS A 347 -15.00 -6.01 24.63
CA LYS A 347 -14.82 -7.38 25.14
C LYS A 347 -14.29 -8.31 24.05
N GLY A 348 -14.74 -8.17 22.81
CA GLY A 348 -14.22 -8.94 21.66
C GLY A 348 -12.74 -8.69 21.41
N LEU A 349 -12.29 -7.43 21.49
CA LEU A 349 -10.87 -7.06 21.35
C LEU A 349 -10.03 -7.62 22.50
N ILE A 350 -10.53 -7.52 23.74
CA ILE A 350 -9.84 -8.07 24.91
C ILE A 350 -9.76 -9.59 24.81
N LYS A 351 -10.85 -10.27 24.41
CA LYS A 351 -10.84 -11.72 24.14
C LYS A 351 -9.77 -12.09 23.12
N MET A 352 -9.68 -11.36 22.01
CA MET A 352 -8.65 -11.59 21.00
C MET A 352 -7.24 -11.50 21.58
N ALA A 353 -6.96 -10.46 22.36
CA ALA A 353 -5.66 -10.31 23.02
C ALA A 353 -5.37 -11.45 24.02
N THR A 354 -6.39 -11.89 24.77
CA THR A 354 -6.28 -13.03 25.70
C THR A 354 -6.00 -14.33 24.96
N ASP A 355 -6.71 -14.61 23.87
CA ASP A 355 -6.53 -15.81 23.06
C ASP A 355 -5.14 -15.83 22.40
N VAL A 356 -4.65 -14.70 21.89
CA VAL A 356 -3.29 -14.58 21.34
C VAL A 356 -2.22 -14.76 22.43
N ALA A 357 -2.44 -14.24 23.64
CA ALA A 357 -1.54 -14.45 24.77
C ALA A 357 -1.48 -15.94 25.17
N LYS A 358 -2.63 -16.64 25.17
CA LYS A 358 -2.69 -18.09 25.37
C LYS A 358 -1.98 -18.85 24.26
N ALA A 359 -2.17 -18.47 23.00
CA ALA A 359 -1.48 -19.06 21.85
C ALA A 359 0.05 -18.98 21.99
N TRP A 360 0.56 -17.81 22.40
CA TRP A 360 1.99 -17.64 22.62
C TRP A 360 2.52 -18.53 23.74
N LYS A 361 1.77 -18.62 24.85
CA LYS A 361 2.09 -19.53 25.96
C LYS A 361 2.07 -20.99 25.53
N GLU A 362 1.06 -21.41 24.76
CA GLU A 362 0.96 -22.76 24.19
C GLU A 362 2.17 -23.07 23.29
N CYS A 363 2.64 -22.12 22.46
CA CYS A 363 3.87 -22.30 21.68
C CYS A 363 5.08 -22.52 22.60
N GLN A 364 5.25 -21.67 23.61
CA GLN A 364 6.38 -21.72 24.53
C GLN A 364 6.42 -23.06 25.30
N GLU A 365 5.28 -23.53 25.80
CA GLU A 365 5.13 -24.82 26.48
C GLU A 365 5.48 -26.02 25.58
N ARG A 366 5.34 -25.86 24.26
CA ARG A 366 5.76 -26.84 23.24
C ARG A 366 7.19 -26.62 22.73
N GLY A 367 7.96 -25.73 23.36
CA GLY A 367 9.34 -25.45 22.98
C GLY A 367 9.48 -24.62 21.70
N VAL A 368 8.41 -23.91 21.29
CA VAL A 368 8.39 -23.04 20.12
C VAL A 368 8.38 -21.57 20.54
N LEU A 369 9.41 -20.82 20.14
CA LEU A 369 9.45 -19.37 20.31
C LEU A 369 8.78 -18.69 19.11
N TYR A 370 7.56 -18.20 19.31
CA TYR A 370 6.81 -17.42 18.32
C TYR A 370 7.16 -15.93 18.43
N ARG A 371 7.58 -15.28 17.32
CA ARG A 371 8.16 -13.92 17.34
C ARG A 371 7.47 -12.88 16.46
N ASP A 372 6.54 -13.29 15.60
CA ASP A 372 5.93 -12.39 14.60
C ASP A 372 4.45 -12.15 14.89
N ILE A 373 4.19 -11.44 15.99
CA ILE A 373 2.84 -11.15 16.48
C ILE A 373 2.35 -9.84 15.86
N HIS A 374 1.44 -9.95 14.90
CA HIS A 374 0.75 -8.82 14.31
C HIS A 374 -0.61 -9.25 13.76
N VAL A 375 -1.41 -8.26 13.39
CA VAL A 375 -2.78 -8.43 12.90
C VAL A 375 -2.93 -9.37 11.70
N CYS A 376 -1.95 -9.50 10.79
CA CYS A 376 -2.09 -10.40 9.63
C CYS A 376 -1.88 -11.88 9.99
N ASN A 377 -1.25 -12.16 11.12
CA ASN A 377 -1.01 -13.53 11.61
C ASN A 377 -2.07 -13.99 12.62
N ILE A 378 -3.13 -13.20 12.82
CA ILE A 378 -4.25 -13.52 13.70
C ILE A 378 -5.46 -13.93 12.86
N TYR A 379 -5.97 -15.12 13.15
CA TYR A 379 -7.12 -15.72 12.48
C TYR A 379 -8.24 -15.91 13.48
N ARG A 380 -9.47 -15.98 13.00
CA ARG A 380 -10.65 -16.34 13.78
C ARG A 380 -11.28 -17.59 13.18
N SER A 381 -11.40 -18.64 13.98
CA SER A 381 -12.08 -19.87 13.61
C SER A 381 -13.60 -19.70 13.67
N ASN A 382 -14.33 -20.65 13.09
CA ASN A 382 -15.79 -20.60 12.98
C ASN A 382 -16.50 -20.64 14.35
N ASP A 383 -15.88 -21.23 15.37
CA ASP A 383 -16.34 -21.23 16.76
C ASP A 383 -16.03 -19.92 17.52
N GLY A 384 -15.37 -18.97 16.88
CA GLY A 384 -15.08 -17.64 17.43
C GLY A 384 -13.83 -17.56 18.31
N ILE A 385 -12.98 -18.60 18.31
CA ILE A 385 -11.65 -18.57 18.92
C ILE A 385 -10.69 -17.79 18.01
N PHE A 386 -9.82 -16.96 18.60
CA PHE A 386 -8.74 -16.32 17.87
C PHE A 386 -7.47 -17.19 17.93
N LYS A 387 -6.80 -17.35 16.79
CA LYS A 387 -5.66 -18.24 16.63
C LYS A 387 -4.46 -17.53 16.00
N LEU A 388 -3.25 -17.87 16.43
CA LEU A 388 -2.02 -17.48 15.74
C LEU A 388 -1.71 -18.46 14.60
N GLY A 389 -1.26 -17.94 13.46
CA GLY A 389 -0.77 -18.71 12.31
C GLY A 389 0.45 -18.05 11.66
N ASP A 390 0.99 -18.68 10.61
CA ASP A 390 2.26 -18.33 9.97
C ASP A 390 3.50 -18.56 10.86
N PHE A 391 4.08 -19.75 10.74
CA PHE A 391 5.20 -20.19 11.58
C PHE A 391 6.58 -19.85 11.00
N GLY A 392 6.64 -19.08 9.91
CA GLY A 392 7.91 -18.83 9.20
C GLY A 392 8.97 -18.06 10.01
N SER A 393 8.57 -17.43 11.11
CA SER A 393 9.43 -16.68 12.02
C SER A 393 9.76 -17.41 13.33
N CYS A 394 9.26 -18.64 13.51
CA CYS A 394 9.44 -19.44 14.72
C CYS A 394 10.84 -20.05 14.85
N THR A 395 11.22 -20.40 16.08
CA THR A 395 12.43 -21.18 16.36
C THR A 395 12.30 -21.99 17.64
N ASN A 396 13.11 -23.04 17.79
CA ASN A 396 13.35 -23.67 19.09
C ASN A 396 14.57 -23.08 19.83
N LYS A 397 15.30 -22.13 19.22
CA LYS A 397 16.47 -21.46 19.83
C LYS A 397 16.04 -20.22 20.61
N PHE A 398 15.75 -20.36 21.89
CA PHE A 398 15.25 -19.27 22.75
C PHE A 398 16.26 -18.13 22.98
N ASP A 399 17.56 -18.42 22.89
CA ASP A 399 18.62 -17.42 23.05
C ASP A 399 19.02 -16.71 21.74
N LEU A 400 18.33 -17.01 20.62
CA LEU A 400 18.65 -16.44 19.31
C LEU A 400 18.37 -14.93 19.28
N LYS A 401 19.39 -14.14 18.94
CA LYS A 401 19.27 -12.70 18.68
C LYS A 401 19.15 -12.45 17.19
N GLU A 402 17.94 -12.23 16.71
CA GLU A 402 17.65 -11.90 15.32
C GLU A 402 16.47 -10.94 15.27
N THR A 403 16.60 -9.83 14.55
CA THR A 403 15.48 -8.90 14.33
C THR A 403 14.50 -9.52 13.32
N VAL A 404 13.48 -10.21 13.85
CA VAL A 404 12.43 -10.89 13.08
C VAL A 404 11.05 -10.41 13.52
N GLY A 405 10.18 -10.19 12.55
CA GLY A 405 8.77 -9.86 12.71
C GLY A 405 8.38 -8.48 12.17
N ASN A 406 7.12 -8.08 12.39
CA ASN A 406 6.66 -6.77 11.94
C ASN A 406 7.10 -5.62 12.86
N GLN A 407 7.89 -4.70 12.32
CA GLN A 407 8.46 -3.57 13.05
C GLN A 407 7.44 -2.69 13.79
N TRP A 408 6.20 -2.56 13.32
CA TRP A 408 5.17 -1.73 13.94
C TRP A 408 4.64 -2.29 15.25
N PHE A 409 4.81 -3.59 15.46
CA PHE A 409 4.37 -4.32 16.64
C PHE A 409 5.56 -4.74 17.52
N MET A 410 6.76 -4.84 16.96
CA MET A 410 7.98 -5.15 17.71
C MET A 410 8.20 -4.23 18.91
N ALA A 411 8.64 -4.85 20.01
CA ALA A 411 9.17 -4.13 21.17
C ALA A 411 10.51 -3.45 20.84
N PRO A 412 10.87 -2.35 21.54
CA PRO A 412 12.12 -1.64 21.29
C PRO A 412 13.37 -2.53 21.39
N GLU A 413 13.42 -3.43 22.38
CA GLU A 413 14.53 -4.36 22.56
C GLU A 413 14.68 -5.35 21.40
N THR A 414 13.57 -5.81 20.82
CA THR A 414 13.54 -6.68 19.65
C THR A 414 13.99 -5.95 18.40
N PHE A 415 13.52 -4.71 18.22
CA PHE A 415 13.89 -3.88 17.07
C PHE A 415 15.39 -3.55 17.07
N VAL A 416 15.93 -3.12 18.22
CA VAL A 416 17.31 -2.64 18.34
C VAL A 416 18.33 -3.78 18.42
N SER A 417 18.04 -4.82 19.22
CA SER A 417 19.04 -5.84 19.58
C SER A 417 18.70 -7.27 19.12
N GLY A 418 17.54 -7.47 18.48
CA GLY A 418 17.07 -8.78 18.05
C GLY A 418 16.66 -9.70 19.19
N VAL A 419 16.62 -9.21 20.43
CA VAL A 419 16.21 -10.00 21.60
C VAL A 419 14.69 -10.06 21.66
N PHE A 420 14.15 -11.28 21.69
CA PHE A 420 12.71 -11.51 21.87
C PHE A 420 12.46 -12.30 23.16
N THR A 421 11.64 -11.75 24.04
CA THR A 421 11.29 -12.34 25.35
C THR A 421 9.77 -12.41 25.53
N GLU A 422 9.34 -13.02 26.64
CA GLU A 422 7.93 -13.00 27.06
C GLU A 422 7.40 -11.55 27.21
N ALA A 423 8.21 -10.63 27.76
CA ALA A 423 7.88 -9.22 27.83
C ALA A 423 7.74 -8.56 26.43
N SER A 424 8.50 -9.03 25.44
CA SER A 424 8.41 -8.57 24.05
C SER A 424 7.12 -9.06 23.38
N ALA A 425 6.67 -10.28 23.71
CA ALA A 425 5.38 -10.79 23.30
C ALA A 425 4.22 -9.96 23.90
N VAL A 426 4.25 -9.68 25.20
CA VAL A 426 3.28 -8.80 25.88
C VAL A 426 3.16 -7.44 25.17
N TYR A 427 4.29 -6.82 24.85
CA TYR A 427 4.30 -5.56 24.11
C TYR A 427 3.67 -5.70 22.74
N SER A 428 4.04 -6.73 21.96
CA SER A 428 3.54 -6.92 20.60
C SER A 428 2.02 -7.14 20.57
N ILE A 429 1.49 -7.94 21.51
CA ILE A 429 0.04 -8.16 21.66
C ILE A 429 -0.66 -6.85 22.06
N SER A 430 -0.06 -6.06 22.96
CA SER A 430 -0.60 -4.75 23.30
C SER A 430 -0.62 -3.80 22.11
N MET A 431 0.40 -3.84 21.24
CA MET A 431 0.45 -3.01 20.04
C MET A 431 -0.61 -3.43 19.01
N VAL A 432 -0.98 -4.71 18.95
CA VAL A 432 -2.14 -5.17 18.16
C VAL A 432 -3.43 -4.52 18.67
N MET A 433 -3.67 -4.54 19.99
CA MET A 433 -4.84 -3.88 20.57
C MET A 433 -4.82 -2.37 20.30
N TYR A 434 -3.67 -1.73 20.53
CA TYR A 434 -3.48 -0.30 20.31
C TYR A 434 -3.79 0.06 18.86
N PHE A 435 -3.23 -0.68 17.91
CA PHE A 435 -3.39 -0.45 16.49
C PHE A 435 -4.86 -0.52 16.05
N ILE A 436 -5.63 -1.50 16.55
CA ILE A 436 -7.07 -1.60 16.27
C ILE A 436 -7.84 -0.44 16.89
N LEU A 437 -7.58 -0.11 18.16
CA LEU A 437 -8.21 1.03 18.84
C LEU A 437 -7.80 2.37 18.22
N ASN A 438 -6.63 2.42 17.58
CA ASN A 438 -6.12 3.61 16.93
C ASN A 438 -6.47 3.61 15.43
N ASN A 439 -7.65 3.10 15.08
CA ASN A 439 -8.19 3.24 13.74
C ASN A 439 -7.30 2.59 12.67
N LEU A 440 -6.71 1.44 13.01
CA LEU A 440 -5.74 0.68 12.19
C LEU A 440 -4.52 1.50 11.79
N ARG A 441 -4.07 2.39 12.68
CA ARG A 441 -2.86 3.18 12.52
C ARG A 441 -1.87 2.86 13.63
N PRO A 442 -0.58 2.68 13.31
CA PRO A 442 0.46 2.63 14.31
C PRO A 442 0.52 3.92 15.14
N ALA A 443 1.11 3.81 16.33
CA ALA A 443 1.28 4.94 17.22
C ALA A 443 2.06 6.08 16.55
N PHE A 444 1.70 7.32 16.89
CA PHE A 444 2.29 8.56 16.35
C PHE A 444 2.14 8.80 14.85
N TRP A 445 1.46 7.91 14.12
CA TRP A 445 1.37 8.01 12.67
C TRP A 445 0.52 9.19 12.21
N THR A 446 1.16 10.12 11.52
CA THR A 446 0.55 11.06 10.57
C THR A 446 1.07 10.78 9.16
N GLN A 447 0.23 10.97 8.14
CA GLN A 447 0.57 10.61 6.75
C GLN A 447 1.85 11.34 6.31
N GLY A 448 2.83 10.61 5.77
CA GLY A 448 4.13 11.14 5.38
C GLY A 448 5.15 11.26 6.52
N CYS A 449 4.85 10.72 7.71
CA CYS A 449 5.69 10.80 8.91
C CYS A 449 5.99 9.41 9.51
N GLU A 450 6.00 8.35 8.69
CA GLU A 450 6.06 6.97 9.19
C GLU A 450 7.37 6.71 9.95
N ASP A 451 8.51 7.11 9.38
CA ASP A 451 9.82 6.88 10.00
C ASP A 451 9.94 7.68 11.31
N GLU A 452 9.42 8.91 11.35
CA GLU A 452 9.40 9.72 12.57
C GLU A 452 8.52 9.07 13.65
N ALA A 453 7.36 8.54 13.27
CA ALA A 453 6.45 7.84 14.17
C ALA A 453 7.10 6.58 14.76
N LEU A 454 7.76 5.77 13.93
CA LEU A 454 8.51 4.60 14.36
C LEU A 454 9.66 4.99 15.29
N GLN A 455 10.44 6.01 14.93
CA GLN A 455 11.55 6.51 15.75
C GLN A 455 11.09 7.06 17.10
N LYS A 456 9.97 7.80 17.15
CA LYS A 456 9.38 8.27 18.42
C LYS A 456 9.06 7.11 19.34
N ARG A 457 8.42 6.06 18.81
CA ARG A 457 8.09 4.85 19.57
C ARG A 457 9.35 4.11 20.04
N MET A 458 10.34 3.94 19.17
CA MET A 458 11.60 3.27 19.51
C MET A 458 12.43 4.05 20.55
N LYS A 459 12.35 5.38 20.55
CA LYS A 459 12.96 6.25 21.57
C LYS A 459 12.18 6.29 22.89
N GLY A 460 11.05 5.59 22.97
CA GLY A 460 10.27 5.46 24.19
C GLY A 460 9.41 6.67 24.56
N HIS A 461 8.96 7.43 23.56
CA HIS A 461 7.96 8.48 23.81
C HIS A 461 6.65 7.85 24.33
N ASN A 462 5.96 8.57 25.23
CA ASN A 462 4.66 8.13 25.75
C ASN A 462 3.63 7.99 24.61
N LEU A 463 2.99 6.83 24.53
CA LEU A 463 1.95 6.58 23.54
C LEU A 463 0.77 7.53 23.75
N PRO A 464 0.24 8.18 22.68
CA PRO A 464 -0.97 8.97 22.80
C PRO A 464 -2.16 8.04 23.04
N THR A 465 -3.23 8.55 23.64
CA THR A 465 -4.51 7.82 23.73
C THR A 465 -4.96 7.40 22.31
N PRO A 466 -5.32 6.14 22.06
CA PRO A 466 -5.85 5.70 20.78
C PRO A 466 -7.09 6.49 20.35
N ALA A 467 -7.21 6.80 19.06
CA ALA A 467 -8.31 7.61 18.53
C ALA A 467 -9.71 7.02 18.82
N GLY A 468 -9.87 5.70 18.77
CA GLY A 468 -11.12 5.00 19.09
C GLY A 468 -11.51 5.04 20.57
N CYS A 469 -10.59 5.41 21.46
CA CYS A 469 -10.88 5.58 22.89
C CYS A 469 -11.54 6.93 23.21
N ILE A 470 -11.57 7.90 22.28
CA ILE A 470 -12.09 9.26 22.51
C ILE A 470 -13.57 9.23 22.91
N ASN A 471 -14.34 8.33 22.31
CA ASN A 471 -15.79 8.20 22.54
C ASN A 471 -16.13 7.18 23.65
N LEU A 472 -15.13 6.58 24.31
CA LEU A 472 -15.36 5.69 25.44
C LEU A 472 -15.60 6.50 26.72
N PRO A 473 -16.40 5.99 27.67
CA PRO A 473 -16.58 6.65 28.95
C PRO A 473 -15.24 6.86 29.68
N SER A 474 -15.11 8.02 30.33
CA SER A 474 -13.85 8.46 30.95
C SER A 474 -13.22 7.44 31.90
N TYR A 475 -14.05 6.65 32.61
CA TYR A 475 -13.54 5.62 33.53
C TYR A 475 -12.91 4.42 32.78
N ILE A 476 -13.43 4.05 31.61
CA ILE A 476 -12.85 3.01 30.75
C ILE A 476 -11.58 3.55 30.09
N LYS A 477 -11.65 4.76 29.53
CA LYS A 477 -10.52 5.43 28.91
C LYS A 477 -9.31 5.49 29.86
N THR A 478 -9.52 5.97 31.09
CA THR A 478 -8.44 6.04 32.10
C THR A 478 -7.84 4.67 32.42
N LYS A 479 -8.65 3.60 32.45
CA LYS A 479 -8.15 2.24 32.66
C LYS A 479 -7.34 1.73 31.48
N LEU A 480 -7.79 1.98 30.25
CA LEU A 480 -7.06 1.63 29.02
C LEU A 480 -5.74 2.43 28.89
N ASP A 481 -5.75 3.73 29.18
CA ASP A 481 -4.54 4.55 29.16
C ASP A 481 -3.53 4.06 30.21
N LYS A 482 -4.00 3.70 31.42
CA LYS A 482 -3.13 3.09 32.45
C LYS A 482 -2.59 1.74 31.99
N PHE A 483 -3.42 0.91 31.37
CA PHE A 483 -3.03 -0.39 30.84
C PHE A 483 -1.92 -0.24 29.79
N PHE A 484 -2.12 0.56 28.73
CA PHE A 484 -1.11 0.77 27.68
C PHE A 484 0.18 1.38 28.20
N ARG A 485 0.13 2.27 29.20
CA ARG A 485 1.34 2.82 29.82
C ARG A 485 2.21 1.73 30.46
N ILE A 486 1.59 0.70 31.03
CA ILE A 486 2.30 -0.40 31.70
C ILE A 486 2.73 -1.44 30.66
N VAL A 487 1.79 -1.96 29.85
CA VAL A 487 2.07 -3.11 28.97
C VAL A 487 2.85 -2.74 27.71
N SER A 488 2.84 -1.46 27.33
CA SER A 488 3.59 -0.94 26.18
C SER A 488 4.74 -0.01 26.60
N ALA A 489 5.21 -0.12 27.85
CA ALA A 489 6.39 0.62 28.33
C ALA A 489 7.62 0.27 27.48
N SER A 490 8.42 1.29 27.12
CA SER A 490 9.59 1.12 26.23
C SER A 490 10.73 0.36 26.90
N LEU A 491 10.95 0.61 28.19
CA LEU A 491 11.90 -0.13 29.01
C LEU A 491 11.26 -1.42 29.52
N GLN A 492 11.89 -2.55 29.22
CA GLN A 492 11.39 -3.88 29.60
C GLN A 492 11.10 -4.02 31.11
N LYS A 493 11.96 -3.44 31.96
CA LYS A 493 11.83 -3.47 33.43
C LYS A 493 10.60 -2.72 33.97
N GLU A 494 10.01 -1.83 33.17
CA GLU A 494 8.82 -1.04 33.53
C GLU A 494 7.53 -1.68 33.01
N ARG A 495 7.67 -2.77 32.24
CA ARG A 495 6.58 -3.52 31.61
C ARG A 495 6.25 -4.76 32.42
N ILE A 496 5.00 -5.22 32.33
CA ILE A 496 4.65 -6.60 32.69
C ILE A 496 5.54 -7.54 31.88
N SER A 497 6.29 -8.39 32.59
CA SER A 497 7.29 -9.27 31.98
C SER A 497 6.78 -10.68 31.71
N SER A 498 5.62 -11.05 32.26
CA SER A 498 4.99 -12.37 32.05
C SER A 498 3.62 -12.29 31.39
N ILE A 499 3.37 -13.21 30.46
CA ILE A 499 2.09 -13.45 29.80
C ILE A 499 1.01 -13.85 30.81
N ALA A 500 1.34 -14.56 31.89
CA ALA A 500 0.37 -14.93 32.92
C ALA A 500 -0.20 -13.69 33.63
N GLU A 501 0.67 -12.75 34.01
CA GLU A 501 0.26 -11.47 34.59
C GLU A 501 -0.47 -10.59 33.57
N PHE A 502 -0.07 -10.63 32.30
CA PHE A 502 -0.75 -9.91 31.24
C PHE A 502 -2.19 -10.41 31.03
N ILE A 503 -2.42 -11.72 31.02
CA ILE A 503 -3.76 -12.32 30.94
C ILE A 503 -4.60 -11.88 32.14
N TYR A 504 -4.04 -11.87 33.35
CA TYR A 504 -4.73 -11.38 34.54
C TYR A 504 -5.18 -9.91 34.39
N GLU A 505 -4.34 -9.03 33.84
CA GLU A 505 -4.75 -7.63 33.60
C GLU A 505 -5.80 -7.50 32.48
N LEU A 506 -5.78 -8.35 31.44
CA LEU A 506 -6.84 -8.41 30.42
C LEU A 506 -8.18 -8.87 31.02
N GLU A 507 -8.17 -9.84 31.94
CA GLU A 507 -9.37 -10.28 32.66
C GLU A 507 -9.94 -9.15 33.54
N ARG A 508 -9.06 -8.39 34.21
CA ARG A 508 -9.47 -7.19 34.96
C ARG A 508 -10.11 -6.14 34.05
N LEU A 509 -9.56 -5.89 32.86
CA LEU A 509 -10.19 -5.00 31.87
C LEU A 509 -11.55 -5.51 31.41
N THR A 510 -11.69 -6.82 31.22
CA THR A 510 -12.98 -7.45 30.85
C THR A 510 -14.03 -7.20 31.92
N PHE A 511 -13.68 -7.38 33.20
CA PHE A 511 -14.56 -7.10 34.32
C PHE A 511 -15.00 -5.63 34.39
N CYS A 512 -14.15 -4.70 33.96
CA CYS A 512 -14.49 -3.27 33.91
C CYS A 512 -15.56 -2.95 32.86
N CYS A 513 -15.76 -3.83 31.88
CA CYS A 513 -16.76 -3.71 30.83
C CYS A 513 -18.03 -4.53 31.13
N LYS A 514 -18.18 -5.10 32.34
CA LYS A 514 -19.26 -6.03 32.66
C LYS A 514 -20.67 -5.46 32.39
N ASP A 515 -20.88 -4.19 32.72
CA ASP A 515 -22.19 -3.54 32.70
C ASP A 515 -22.58 -2.99 31.32
N CYS A 516 -21.62 -2.81 30.40
CA CYS A 516 -21.87 -2.38 29.03
C CYS A 516 -20.67 -2.73 28.14
N ASP A 517 -20.92 -3.39 27.01
CA ASP A 517 -19.88 -3.68 26.02
C ASP A 517 -19.87 -2.62 24.92
N TYR A 518 -18.71 -2.01 24.69
CA TYR A 518 -18.59 -0.87 23.78
C TYR A 518 -18.21 -1.34 22.40
N ILE A 519 -18.96 -0.92 21.39
CA ILE A 519 -18.63 -1.22 20.01
C ILE A 519 -17.51 -0.29 19.53
N ILE A 520 -16.33 -0.87 19.25
CA ILE A 520 -15.15 -0.17 18.73
C ILE A 520 -15.24 -0.05 17.21
N HIS A 521 -15.74 -1.09 16.55
CA HIS A 521 -15.95 -1.14 15.11
C HIS A 521 -17.38 -1.63 14.84
N ARG A 522 -18.21 -0.79 14.20
CA ARG A 522 -19.66 -1.00 14.01
C ARG A 522 -20.00 -1.58 12.64
N LYS A 523 -21.06 -2.40 12.56
CA LYS A 523 -21.65 -2.83 11.28
C LYS A 523 -22.06 -1.65 10.40
N GLY A 524 -21.93 -1.80 9.08
CA GLY A 524 -22.25 -0.77 8.09
C GLY A 524 -21.19 0.32 7.94
N PHE A 525 -20.20 0.36 8.84
CA PHE A 525 -18.98 1.15 8.69
C PHE A 525 -17.86 0.21 8.21
N SER A 526 -17.69 0.04 6.90
CA SER A 526 -16.39 -0.42 6.43
C SER A 526 -15.37 0.69 6.66
N LEU A 527 -14.22 0.26 7.17
CA LEU A 527 -12.99 1.00 6.99
C LEU A 527 -12.65 0.86 5.49
N ASP A 528 -13.11 1.78 4.63
CA ASP A 528 -12.72 1.92 3.21
C ASP A 528 -12.46 3.41 2.92
N PHE A 529 -11.30 3.93 2.49
CA PHE A 529 -10.26 3.51 1.53
C PHE A 529 -10.49 3.94 0.07
N ASP A 530 -10.73 5.24 -0.17
CA ASP A 530 -10.32 5.89 -1.43
C ASP A 530 -10.22 7.42 -1.25
N LEU A 531 -9.07 8.00 -1.63
CA LEU A 531 -8.79 9.44 -1.57
C LEU A 531 -9.33 10.10 -2.85
N ASN A 532 -10.34 10.99 -2.73
CA ASN A 532 -10.35 12.31 -3.37
C ASN A 532 -11.67 13.09 -3.12
N ALA A 533 -11.48 14.36 -2.73
CA ALA A 533 -12.38 15.53 -2.80
C ALA A 533 -13.55 15.68 -1.80
N GLY A 534 -13.32 16.48 -0.75
CA GLY A 534 -13.96 17.78 -0.52
C GLY A 534 -15.44 17.85 -0.09
N ASN A 535 -15.71 17.88 1.22
CA ASN A 535 -16.57 18.90 1.87
C ASN A 535 -16.59 18.76 3.41
N GLU A 536 -16.57 19.89 4.13
CA GLU A 536 -15.85 20.01 5.41
C GLU A 536 -16.57 19.69 6.72
N TYR A 537 -17.89 19.46 6.81
CA TYR A 537 -18.54 19.50 8.13
C TYR A 537 -19.20 18.22 8.68
N ARG A 538 -19.13 17.09 7.97
CA ARG A 538 -19.41 15.74 8.54
C ARG A 538 -18.43 14.64 8.12
N LEU A 539 -17.43 15.00 7.31
CA LEU A 539 -16.38 14.13 6.74
C LEU A 539 -15.05 14.14 7.52
N ALA A 540 -14.89 15.03 8.51
CA ALA A 540 -13.63 15.20 9.26
C ALA A 540 -13.14 13.96 10.03
N ALA A 541 -13.99 12.94 10.22
CA ALA A 541 -13.57 11.66 10.81
C ALA A 541 -13.16 10.60 9.77
N ARG A 542 -13.34 10.85 8.45
CA ARG A 542 -13.27 9.83 7.39
C ARG A 542 -12.11 9.99 6.39
N GLU A 543 -11.34 11.08 6.41
CA GLU A 543 -10.20 11.30 5.48
C GLU A 543 -8.90 10.56 5.84
N LYS A 544 -8.94 9.50 6.66
CA LYS A 544 -7.75 9.00 7.34
C LYS A 544 -7.64 7.46 7.38
N TYR A 545 -7.82 6.77 6.26
CA TYR A 545 -7.82 5.29 6.27
C TYR A 545 -7.10 4.67 5.06
N ILE A 546 -6.43 3.53 5.33
CA ILE A 546 -5.42 2.77 4.57
C ILE A 546 -5.98 1.48 3.87
N PRO A 547 -6.10 1.38 2.52
CA PRO A 547 -6.65 0.22 1.77
C PRO A 547 -6.28 -1.18 2.29
N ARG A 548 -7.08 -2.25 2.20
CA ARG A 548 -6.67 -3.63 2.63
C ARG A 548 -5.28 -4.04 2.11
N ASP A 549 -4.96 -3.69 0.86
CA ASP A 549 -3.63 -3.95 0.30
C ASP A 549 -2.56 -3.00 0.86
N ALA A 550 -2.91 -1.74 1.13
CA ALA A 550 -2.04 -0.82 1.84
C ALA A 550 -1.84 -1.28 3.28
N TYR A 551 -2.89 -1.71 3.98
CA TYR A 551 -2.89 -2.33 5.30
C TYR A 551 -2.01 -3.56 5.33
N HIS A 552 -2.14 -4.49 4.38
CA HIS A 552 -1.23 -5.62 4.24
C HIS A 552 0.19 -5.10 4.03
N ARG A 553 0.41 -4.11 3.15
CA ARG A 553 1.74 -3.48 3.00
C ARG A 553 2.26 -2.85 4.29
N TYR A 554 1.44 -2.21 5.11
CA TYR A 554 1.85 -1.57 6.36
C TYR A 554 2.07 -2.58 7.49
N ALA A 555 1.12 -3.49 7.67
CA ALA A 555 1.14 -4.57 8.63
C ALA A 555 2.11 -5.71 8.24
N MET A 556 2.69 -5.68 7.04
CA MET A 556 3.86 -6.47 6.63
C MET A 556 5.15 -5.63 6.54
N GLY A 557 5.07 -4.32 6.81
CA GLY A 557 6.21 -3.41 6.71
C GLY A 557 6.77 -3.29 5.29
N GLU A 558 6.00 -3.63 4.27
CA GLU A 558 6.36 -3.59 2.86
C GLU A 558 6.47 -2.19 2.27
N GLU A 559 5.80 -1.17 2.82
CA GLU A 559 6.17 0.21 2.48
C GLU A 559 7.60 0.49 2.92
N GLU A 560 8.00 -0.04 4.08
CA GLU A 560 9.39 0.03 4.52
C GLU A 560 10.29 -1.00 3.84
N ARG A 561 9.77 -2.07 3.22
CA ARG A 561 10.55 -3.00 2.40
C ARG A 561 10.76 -2.43 1.00
N MET A 562 9.81 -1.69 0.44
CA MET A 562 10.02 -0.85 -0.73
C MET A 562 10.94 0.34 -0.41
N ARG A 563 10.90 0.89 0.81
CA ARG A 563 11.91 1.86 1.33
C ARG A 563 13.25 1.22 1.72
N LYS A 564 13.35 -0.04 2.16
CA LYS A 564 14.58 -0.74 2.56
C LYS A 564 15.27 -1.43 1.39
N THR A 565 14.51 -1.84 0.38
CA THR A 565 15.05 -2.10 -0.97
C THR A 565 15.51 -0.79 -1.61
N ALA A 566 15.11 0.37 -1.05
CA ALA A 566 15.68 1.69 -1.32
C ALA A 566 16.74 2.18 -0.28
N ILE A 567 16.97 1.48 0.85
CA ILE A 567 17.79 1.92 2.00
C ILE A 567 18.55 0.74 2.69
N SER A 568 19.05 -0.28 1.97
CA SER A 568 19.90 -1.29 2.65
C SER A 568 21.12 -1.75 1.85
N GLY A 569 22.14 -0.89 1.88
CA GLY A 569 23.54 -1.33 1.98
C GLY A 569 24.09 -0.94 3.34
N GLY A 570 24.01 -1.84 4.33
CA GLY A 570 24.83 -1.76 5.55
C GLY A 570 24.09 -1.57 6.88
N ARG A 571 24.04 -2.65 7.67
CA ARG A 571 23.86 -2.60 9.13
C ARG A 571 25.13 -1.99 9.77
N PRO A 572 25.06 -1.05 10.72
CA PRO A 572 26.20 -0.68 11.54
C PRO A 572 26.40 -1.73 12.65
N ASN A 573 27.60 -2.30 12.71
CA ASN A 573 28.14 -2.91 13.92
C ASN A 573 28.36 -1.81 14.97
N PHE A 574 27.62 -1.84 16.07
CA PHE A 574 27.91 -1.03 17.25
C PHE A 574 28.95 -1.74 18.11
N ASN A 575 30.21 -1.33 17.99
CA ASN A 575 31.18 -1.45 19.08
C ASN A 575 31.26 -0.07 19.74
N ILE A 576 30.69 0.05 20.95
CA ILE A 576 30.92 1.19 21.83
C ILE A 576 32.02 0.78 22.80
N SER A 577 33.20 1.36 22.63
CA SER A 577 34.20 1.45 23.69
C SER A 577 33.83 2.61 24.61
N GLU A 578 33.80 2.33 25.90
CA GLU A 578 33.75 3.31 26.99
C GLU A 578 34.91 4.32 26.89
N ASN A 579 34.63 5.63 26.95
CA ASN A 579 35.20 6.57 27.93
C ASN A 579 34.96 8.06 27.58
N GLU A 580 34.87 8.86 28.66
CA GLU A 580 35.11 10.31 28.80
C GLU A 580 33.94 11.34 28.79
N CYS A 581 33.45 11.60 30.01
CA CYS A 581 33.41 12.89 30.73
C CYS A 581 32.58 14.12 30.23
N ALA A 582 31.46 14.32 30.93
CA ALA A 582 31.02 15.52 31.68
C ALA A 582 31.46 16.96 31.29
N ALA A 583 30.48 17.85 31.08
CA ALA A 583 30.49 19.23 31.60
C ALA A 583 29.07 19.84 31.65
N LYS A 584 28.71 20.44 32.79
CA LYS A 584 27.45 21.14 33.11
C LYS A 584 27.40 22.56 32.53
N GLY A 585 26.20 23.04 32.16
CA GLY A 585 25.90 24.47 31.97
C GLY A 585 24.40 24.72 31.79
N HIS A 586 23.79 25.47 32.72
CA HIS A 586 22.37 25.89 32.68
C HIS A 586 22.11 26.91 31.56
N ILE A 587 21.05 26.69 30.76
CA ILE A 587 20.49 27.66 29.81
C ILE A 587 19.00 27.84 30.15
N ALA A 588 18.56 29.10 30.23
CA ALA A 588 17.20 29.54 30.57
C ALA A 588 16.14 29.06 29.56
N GLN A 589 14.92 28.81 30.04
CA GLN A 589 13.81 28.23 29.28
C GLN A 589 13.19 29.24 28.29
N ALA A 590 12.73 28.74 27.15
CA ALA A 590 12.16 29.48 26.03
C ALA A 590 10.82 30.19 26.33
N ASP A 591 10.27 29.99 27.53
CA ASP A 591 8.90 30.39 27.88
C ASP A 591 8.76 31.90 28.16
N GLU A 592 9.85 32.62 28.42
CA GLU A 592 9.80 34.07 28.70
C GLU A 592 9.64 34.94 27.43
N VAL A 593 10.12 34.45 26.28
CA VAL A 593 10.02 35.18 24.99
C VAL A 593 8.62 35.06 24.39
N GLU A 594 7.96 33.92 24.59
CA GLU A 594 6.61 33.69 24.08
C GLU A 594 5.55 34.47 24.87
N ASN A 595 5.78 34.69 26.18
CA ASN A 595 4.91 35.53 27.00
C ASN A 595 4.95 37.01 26.57
N PHE A 596 6.11 37.55 26.17
CA PHE A 596 6.23 38.95 25.70
C PHE A 596 5.47 39.20 24.39
N ALA A 597 5.52 38.25 23.44
CA ALA A 597 4.79 38.36 22.17
C ALA A 597 3.25 38.33 22.37
N ARG A 598 2.77 37.55 23.35
CA ARG A 598 1.35 37.50 23.70
C ARG A 598 0.85 38.78 24.37
N THR A 599 1.66 39.44 25.19
CA THR A 599 1.28 40.71 25.85
C THR A 599 1.19 41.88 24.86
N MET A 600 2.06 41.94 23.85
CA MET A 600 2.01 42.97 22.81
C MET A 600 0.83 42.81 21.84
N ALA A 601 0.42 41.56 21.56
CA ALA A 601 -0.72 41.28 20.68
C ALA A 601 -2.09 41.56 21.33
N SER A 602 -2.14 41.73 22.67
CA SER A 602 -3.38 41.93 23.43
C SER A 602 -3.68 43.39 23.80
N ASN A 603 -2.90 44.36 23.34
CA ASN A 603 -3.11 45.77 23.69
C ASN A 603 -4.04 46.48 22.67
N PRO A 604 -5.26 46.92 23.05
CA PRO A 604 -6.25 47.47 22.11
C PRO A 604 -5.93 48.87 21.58
N ASP A 605 -4.94 49.57 22.15
CA ASP A 605 -4.63 50.98 21.84
C ASP A 605 -3.54 51.19 20.78
N ILE A 606 -3.23 50.18 19.96
CA ILE A 606 -2.24 50.31 18.86
C ILE A 606 -2.96 50.52 17.52
N PRO A 607 -2.82 51.71 16.87
CA PRO A 607 -3.52 52.01 15.61
C PRO A 607 -3.08 51.11 14.46
N SER A 608 -4.03 50.69 13.61
CA SER A 608 -3.87 49.75 12.48
C SER A 608 -3.10 50.29 11.27
N THR A 609 -2.20 51.25 11.46
CA THR A 609 -1.36 51.82 10.40
C THR A 609 0.10 51.91 10.85
N ILE A 610 0.85 50.82 10.69
CA ILE A 610 2.32 50.84 10.76
C ILE A 610 2.85 50.24 9.46
N THR A 611 2.84 51.04 8.40
CA THR A 611 3.48 50.68 7.12
C THR A 611 4.77 51.47 6.86
N GLN A 612 5.23 52.31 7.79
CA GLN A 612 6.50 53.02 7.67
C GLN A 612 7.14 53.24 9.06
N VAL A 613 7.98 52.31 9.50
CA VAL A 613 8.98 52.57 10.56
C VAL A 613 10.29 51.92 10.12
N THR A 614 11.20 52.70 9.56
CA THR A 614 12.53 52.24 9.12
C THR A 614 13.60 52.32 10.21
N ASN A 615 13.38 52.98 11.35
CA ASN A 615 14.40 53.09 12.41
C ASN A 615 13.88 52.71 13.80
N ILE A 616 13.71 51.40 14.03
CA ILE A 616 13.41 50.81 15.35
C ILE A 616 14.62 50.91 16.32
N THR A 617 15.84 51.18 15.82
CA THR A 617 17.05 51.23 16.66
C THR A 617 17.07 52.42 17.63
N ASP A 618 16.53 53.56 17.21
CA ASP A 618 16.65 54.81 17.97
C ASP A 618 15.65 54.85 19.15
N GLU A 619 14.48 54.20 18.98
CA GLU A 619 13.50 54.03 20.07
C GLU A 619 13.96 52.98 21.09
N VAL A 620 14.64 51.90 20.68
CA VAL A 620 15.15 50.87 21.61
C VAL A 620 16.30 51.41 22.47
N GLU A 621 17.16 52.27 21.93
CA GLU A 621 18.17 52.96 22.73
C GLU A 621 17.53 53.97 23.70
N SER A 622 16.53 54.72 23.26
CA SER A 622 15.75 55.63 24.12
C SER A 622 15.05 54.91 25.28
N TYR A 623 14.46 53.73 25.02
CA TYR A 623 13.75 52.91 26.01
C TYR A 623 14.68 52.22 27.02
N SER A 624 15.82 51.70 26.55
CA SER A 624 16.86 51.10 27.43
C SER A 624 17.54 52.15 28.33
N SER A 625 17.46 53.42 27.93
CA SER A 625 17.95 54.57 28.66
C SER A 625 17.03 54.97 29.82
N THR A 626 15.73 54.97 29.58
CA THR A 626 14.70 55.31 30.57
C THR A 626 14.54 54.26 31.67
N MET A 627 14.86 52.98 31.41
CA MET A 627 14.83 51.90 32.40
C MET A 627 16.12 51.71 33.23
N GLY A 628 17.12 52.58 33.08
CA GLY A 628 18.30 52.58 33.95
C GLY A 628 19.27 51.39 33.77
N PHE A 629 19.25 50.69 32.62
CA PHE A 629 20.19 49.59 32.39
C PHE A 629 21.65 50.05 32.36
N SER A 630 22.54 49.23 32.94
CA SER A 630 23.99 49.45 32.89
C SER A 630 24.54 49.29 31.46
N LYS A 631 25.68 49.93 31.16
CA LYS A 631 26.32 49.92 29.83
C LYS A 631 26.53 48.50 29.28
N GLU A 632 26.87 47.55 30.14
CA GLU A 632 27.09 46.14 29.77
C GLU A 632 25.77 45.43 29.42
N LYS A 633 24.69 45.64 30.19
CA LYS A 633 23.38 45.06 29.86
C LYS A 633 22.77 45.65 28.59
N ARG A 634 23.01 46.93 28.29
CA ARG A 634 22.61 47.53 27.00
C ARG A 634 23.35 46.89 25.83
N ALA A 635 24.64 46.61 25.97
CA ALA A 635 25.42 45.94 24.94
C ALA A 635 24.93 44.51 24.68
N THR A 636 24.59 43.74 25.72
CA THR A 636 24.08 42.38 25.56
C THR A 636 22.69 42.34 24.92
N TYR A 637 21.80 43.26 25.31
CA TYR A 637 20.45 43.38 24.73
C TYR A 637 20.47 43.85 23.28
N ASN A 638 21.27 44.87 22.95
CA ASN A 638 21.45 45.32 21.57
C ASN A 638 22.12 44.23 20.70
N ALA A 639 23.03 43.43 21.27
CA ALA A 639 23.66 42.31 20.58
C ALA A 639 22.67 41.16 20.28
N SER A 640 21.76 40.82 21.19
CA SER A 640 20.73 39.78 20.96
C SER A 640 19.67 40.23 19.95
N VAL A 641 19.28 41.51 19.95
CA VAL A 641 18.37 42.08 18.92
C VAL A 641 19.04 42.18 17.54
N GLN A 642 20.35 42.51 17.46
CA GLN A 642 21.08 42.41 16.19
C GLN A 642 21.26 40.96 15.71
N LYS A 643 21.41 39.99 16.64
CA LYS A 643 21.48 38.55 16.32
C LYS A 643 20.15 38.03 15.76
N SER A 644 19.01 38.51 16.27
CA SER A 644 17.69 38.18 15.73
C SER A 644 17.46 38.81 14.34
N LYS A 645 17.90 40.06 14.11
CA LYS A 645 17.95 40.68 12.77
C LYS A 645 18.82 39.87 11.78
N LYS A 646 20.00 39.39 12.17
CA LYS A 646 20.82 38.49 11.34
C LYS A 646 20.15 37.14 11.07
N SER A 647 19.34 36.61 12.00
CA SER A 647 18.56 35.37 11.78
C SER A 647 17.38 35.56 10.81
N ILE A 648 16.85 36.78 10.72
CA ILE A 648 15.75 37.13 9.81
C ILE A 648 16.30 37.44 8.40
N TRP A 649 17.36 38.25 8.30
CA TRP A 649 18.00 38.54 7.00
C TRP A 649 18.84 37.38 6.45
N GLY A 650 19.41 36.53 7.31
CA GLY A 650 20.02 35.25 6.92
C GLY A 650 19.02 34.19 6.46
N ARG A 651 17.76 34.28 6.90
CA ARG A 651 16.64 33.50 6.35
C ARG A 651 16.13 34.04 5.01
N LEU A 652 16.36 35.32 4.72
CA LEU A 652 15.92 35.95 3.48
C LEU A 652 16.98 35.88 2.37
N PHE A 653 18.30 35.86 2.66
CA PHE A 653 19.35 35.84 1.62
C PHE A 653 20.66 35.06 1.94
N GLY A 654 20.62 33.99 2.77
CA GLY A 654 21.80 33.19 3.12
C GLY A 654 21.88 31.83 2.42
N ASN A 655 23.01 31.52 1.75
CA ASN A 655 23.32 30.26 1.08
C ASN A 655 22.93 29.01 1.92
N LYS A 656 21.91 28.28 1.48
CA LYS A 656 21.49 27.01 2.07
C LYS A 656 22.52 25.92 1.77
N TYR A 657 23.10 25.36 2.82
CA TYR A 657 23.80 24.08 2.75
C TYR A 657 22.77 22.96 2.70
N ASN A 658 22.87 22.12 1.68
CA ASN A 658 21.93 21.04 1.46
C ASN A 658 22.51 19.72 1.98
N GLU A 659 21.65 18.91 2.60
CA GLU A 659 21.95 17.49 2.78
C GLU A 659 21.77 16.80 1.43
N VAL A 660 22.89 16.35 0.85
CA VAL A 660 22.94 15.77 -0.49
C VAL A 660 23.15 14.28 -0.38
N TYR A 661 22.32 13.53 -1.07
CA TYR A 661 22.37 12.08 -1.16
C TYR A 661 23.04 11.64 -2.45
N SER A 662 23.79 10.55 -2.37
CA SER A 662 24.36 9.86 -3.52
C SER A 662 23.62 8.54 -3.75
N SER A 663 23.25 8.26 -5.00
CA SER A 663 22.59 7.02 -5.42
C SER A 663 23.30 6.41 -6.61
N ILE A 664 23.56 5.10 -6.57
CA ILE A 664 24.14 4.37 -7.71
C ILE A 664 23.10 3.40 -8.26
N PHE A 665 22.92 3.41 -9.58
CA PHE A 665 22.06 2.49 -10.30
C PHE A 665 22.83 1.72 -11.36
N ALA A 666 22.61 0.41 -11.42
CA ALA A 666 23.18 -0.50 -12.41
C ALA A 666 22.34 -1.79 -12.44
N PRO A 667 22.41 -2.62 -13.49
CA PRO A 667 21.74 -3.91 -13.51
C PRO A 667 22.35 -4.91 -12.52
N ALA A 668 21.51 -5.77 -11.94
CA ALA A 668 21.94 -6.85 -11.03
C ALA A 668 22.63 -8.02 -11.75
N GLU A 669 22.25 -8.23 -13.01
CA GLU A 669 22.71 -9.29 -13.90
C GLU A 669 23.11 -8.68 -15.25
N ILE A 670 24.24 -9.10 -15.79
CA ILE A 670 24.72 -8.67 -17.11
C ILE A 670 25.20 -9.89 -17.88
N LYS A 671 25.13 -9.86 -19.21
CA LYS A 671 25.68 -10.94 -20.04
C LYS A 671 27.06 -10.58 -20.57
N ARG A 672 27.86 -11.60 -20.88
CA ARG A 672 29.09 -11.43 -21.67
C ARG A 672 28.76 -10.77 -23.02
N LYS A 673 29.69 -9.96 -23.53
CA LYS A 673 29.50 -9.09 -24.72
C LYS A 673 28.37 -8.07 -24.56
N SER A 674 28.27 -7.43 -23.40
CA SER A 674 27.33 -6.33 -23.22
C SER A 674 27.92 -5.23 -22.33
N HIS A 675 27.29 -4.06 -22.37
CA HIS A 675 27.73 -2.88 -21.65
C HIS A 675 27.05 -2.80 -20.28
N LEU A 676 27.85 -2.74 -19.23
CA LEU A 676 27.41 -2.42 -17.87
C LEU A 676 27.35 -0.89 -17.74
N LEU A 677 26.13 -0.34 -17.78
CA LEU A 677 25.89 1.07 -17.50
C LEU A 677 25.71 1.30 -16.01
N VAL A 678 26.51 2.18 -15.44
CA VAL A 678 26.45 2.58 -14.02
C VAL A 678 26.12 4.06 -13.95
N GLN A 679 25.06 4.42 -13.24
CA GLN A 679 24.56 5.79 -13.15
C GLN A 679 24.68 6.28 -11.70
N VAL A 680 25.41 7.37 -11.48
CA VAL A 680 25.63 7.98 -10.17
C VAL A 680 24.92 9.32 -10.10
N TYR A 681 24.03 9.46 -9.12
CA TYR A 681 23.21 10.65 -8.90
C TYR A 681 23.53 11.32 -7.58
N LEU A 682 23.67 12.64 -7.60
CA LEU A 682 23.61 13.50 -6.41
C LEU A 682 22.25 14.20 -6.41
N HIS A 683 21.54 14.16 -5.29
CA HIS A 683 20.20 14.76 -5.19
C HIS A 683 19.81 15.11 -3.75
N LEU A 684 18.79 15.96 -3.59
CA LEU A 684 18.11 16.16 -2.30
C LEU A 684 17.21 14.96 -1.97
N TYR A 685 16.81 14.82 -0.70
CA TYR A 685 15.96 13.73 -0.25
C TYR A 685 14.66 13.64 -1.06
N GLU A 686 14.01 14.78 -1.33
CA GLU A 686 12.76 14.87 -2.09
C GLU A 686 12.91 14.42 -3.56
N GLY A 687 14.15 14.37 -4.07
CA GLY A 687 14.46 13.94 -5.43
C GLY A 687 14.69 12.43 -5.59
N SER A 688 14.68 11.64 -4.50
CA SER A 688 15.13 10.24 -4.53
C SER A 688 14.29 9.32 -5.44
N GLU A 689 12.97 9.46 -5.45
CA GLU A 689 12.12 8.70 -6.39
C GLU A 689 12.28 9.17 -7.83
N LYS A 690 12.50 10.48 -8.03
CA LYS A 690 12.70 11.07 -9.35
C LYS A 690 13.98 10.57 -10.02
N VAL A 691 15.07 10.40 -9.26
CA VAL A 691 16.33 9.87 -9.82
C VAL A 691 16.23 8.39 -10.19
N LYS A 692 15.40 7.61 -9.46
CA LYS A 692 15.10 6.21 -9.79
C LYS A 692 14.36 6.10 -11.12
N SER A 693 13.32 6.90 -11.32
CA SER A 693 12.62 6.95 -12.61
C SER A 693 13.57 7.35 -13.75
N PHE A 694 14.44 8.34 -13.54
CA PHE A 694 15.44 8.74 -14.55
C PHE A 694 16.49 7.67 -14.86
N ALA A 695 16.89 6.89 -13.85
CA ALA A 695 17.80 5.76 -14.06
C ALA A 695 17.13 4.67 -14.90
N GLN A 696 15.87 4.34 -14.58
CA GLN A 696 15.07 3.33 -15.27
C GLN A 696 14.63 3.75 -16.69
N GLU A 697 14.47 5.05 -16.94
CA GLU A 697 14.29 5.59 -18.29
C GLU A 697 15.53 5.39 -19.17
N SER A 698 16.72 5.44 -18.57
CA SER A 698 18.00 5.29 -19.29
C SER A 698 18.40 3.81 -19.45
N ASP A 699 18.07 2.97 -18.46
CA ASP A 699 18.24 1.52 -18.47
C ASP A 699 17.12 0.89 -17.66
N LYS A 700 16.19 0.17 -18.31
CA LYS A 700 15.03 -0.42 -17.63
C LYS A 700 15.40 -1.45 -16.57
N ASN A 701 16.59 -2.03 -16.66
CA ASN A 701 17.13 -2.99 -15.70
C ASN A 701 17.94 -2.32 -14.58
N ALA A 702 18.07 -0.99 -14.60
CA ALA A 702 18.79 -0.25 -13.58
C ALA A 702 18.08 -0.38 -12.22
N GLU A 703 18.71 -1.12 -11.33
CA GLU A 703 18.32 -1.23 -9.93
C GLU A 703 19.19 -0.30 -9.09
N ARG A 704 18.65 0.25 -8.01
CA ARG A 704 19.45 1.00 -7.03
C ARG A 704 20.40 0.01 -6.35
N ARG A 705 21.70 0.12 -6.63
CA ARG A 705 22.72 -0.78 -6.07
C ARG A 705 23.22 -0.31 -4.72
N ASP A 706 23.24 1.00 -4.50
CA ASP A 706 23.67 1.60 -3.24
C ASP A 706 23.09 3.04 -3.09
N TYR A 707 22.98 3.54 -1.85
CA TYR A 707 22.45 4.86 -1.50
C TYR A 707 22.99 5.36 -0.15
N ILE A 708 23.74 6.47 -0.17
CA ILE A 708 24.40 7.02 1.03
C ILE A 708 24.29 8.55 1.05
N PRO A 709 23.89 9.19 2.17
CA PRO A 709 24.03 10.64 2.36
C PRO A 709 25.51 11.03 2.40
N LEU A 710 25.89 12.08 1.67
CA LEU A 710 27.23 12.63 1.80
C LEU A 710 27.42 13.21 3.20
N SER A 711 28.46 12.75 3.90
CA SER A 711 28.80 13.17 5.26
C SER A 711 29.02 14.69 5.40
N LEU A 712 29.28 15.37 4.27
CA LEU A 712 29.46 16.82 4.19
C LEU A 712 28.27 17.47 3.48
N LYS A 713 27.72 18.54 4.07
CA LYS A 713 26.68 19.35 3.42
C LYS A 713 27.28 20.15 2.26
N LEU A 714 26.66 20.08 1.08
CA LEU A 714 27.15 20.77 -0.12
C LEU A 714 26.42 22.09 -0.35
N LYS A 715 27.16 23.11 -0.79
CA LYS A 715 26.63 24.36 -1.35
C LYS A 715 26.63 24.28 -2.88
N LYS A 716 25.70 25.00 -3.50
CA LYS A 716 25.66 25.12 -4.97
C LYS A 716 27.03 25.62 -5.47
N GLY A 717 27.62 24.91 -6.42
CA GLY A 717 28.96 25.17 -6.96
C GLY A 717 30.07 24.26 -6.40
N ASP A 718 29.81 23.47 -5.36
CA ASP A 718 30.81 22.51 -4.86
C ASP A 718 31.10 21.41 -5.88
N LYS A 719 32.39 21.07 -6.02
CA LYS A 719 32.85 20.01 -6.91
C LYS A 719 32.91 18.68 -6.17
N VAL A 720 32.27 17.67 -6.76
CA VAL A 720 32.31 16.28 -6.32
C VAL A 720 33.01 15.46 -7.39
N ASP A 721 34.09 14.79 -7.02
CA ASP A 721 34.80 13.83 -7.86
C ASP A 721 34.35 12.41 -7.49
N VAL A 722 33.97 11.62 -8.50
CA VAL A 722 33.56 10.22 -8.39
C VAL A 722 34.55 9.37 -9.19
N GLU A 723 35.29 8.50 -8.52
CA GLU A 723 36.19 7.52 -9.13
C GLU A 723 35.53 6.15 -9.09
N PHE A 724 35.40 5.50 -10.24
CA PHE A 724 34.70 4.24 -10.41
C PHE A 724 35.67 3.17 -10.89
N ASP A 725 35.79 2.10 -10.09
CA ASP A 725 36.63 0.95 -10.38
C ASP A 725 35.77 -0.31 -10.58
N VAL A 726 36.17 -1.14 -11.53
CA VAL A 726 35.57 -2.47 -11.78
C VAL A 726 36.63 -3.54 -11.53
N TYR A 727 36.27 -4.57 -10.77
CA TYR A 727 37.14 -5.68 -10.39
C TYR A 727 36.51 -7.02 -10.82
N GLY A 728 37.35 -7.92 -11.34
CA GLY A 728 37.13 -9.37 -11.34
C GLY A 728 38.01 -9.97 -10.24
N GLU A 729 38.94 -10.85 -10.61
CA GLU A 729 40.04 -11.25 -9.72
C GLU A 729 41.05 -10.11 -9.48
N THR A 730 41.25 -9.27 -10.48
CA THR A 730 42.07 -8.05 -10.44
C THR A 730 41.26 -6.84 -10.89
N ARG A 731 41.81 -5.63 -10.71
CA ARG A 731 41.17 -4.41 -11.24
C ARG A 731 41.17 -4.42 -12.76
N LEU A 732 39.99 -4.35 -13.36
CA LEU A 732 39.74 -4.41 -14.80
C LEU A 732 39.60 -3.02 -15.44
N ALA A 733 38.97 -2.08 -14.74
CA ALA A 733 38.79 -0.71 -15.22
C ALA A 733 38.80 0.30 -14.06
N SER A 734 39.14 1.55 -14.37
CA SER A 734 39.13 2.69 -13.45
C SER A 734 38.86 3.96 -14.25
N GLU A 735 37.85 4.74 -13.86
CA GLU A 735 37.49 6.00 -14.50
C GLU A 735 37.08 7.03 -13.45
N ARG A 736 37.53 8.28 -13.56
CA ARG A 736 37.14 9.37 -12.64
C ARG A 736 36.37 10.46 -13.38
N LYS A 737 35.24 10.90 -12.80
CA LYS A 737 34.41 12.01 -13.30
C LYS A 737 34.16 13.06 -12.22
N SER A 738 34.08 14.31 -12.65
CA SER A 738 33.80 15.46 -11.79
C SER A 738 32.42 16.01 -12.07
N ILE A 739 31.64 16.28 -11.03
CA ILE A 739 30.31 16.88 -11.12
C ILE A 739 30.17 18.06 -10.16
N ILE A 740 29.48 19.11 -10.60
CA ILE A 740 29.25 20.33 -9.80
C ILE A 740 27.85 20.29 -9.20
N TRP A 741 27.75 20.42 -7.88
CA TRP A 741 26.46 20.42 -7.21
C TRP A 741 25.64 21.66 -7.58
N GLN A 742 24.45 21.46 -8.16
CA GLN A 742 23.59 22.56 -8.62
C GLN A 742 22.52 23.00 -7.61
N GLY A 743 22.51 22.39 -6.41
CA GLY A 743 21.55 22.71 -5.34
C GLY A 743 20.24 21.91 -5.39
N SER A 744 20.06 21.02 -6.37
CA SER A 744 18.86 20.18 -6.49
C SER A 744 19.19 18.75 -6.92
N PHE A 745 19.82 18.59 -8.07
CA PHE A 745 20.09 17.30 -8.70
C PHE A 745 21.25 17.41 -9.70
N THR A 746 22.05 16.34 -9.80
CA THR A 746 23.17 16.22 -10.74
C THR A 746 23.52 14.75 -10.95
N LYS A 747 24.03 14.37 -12.13
CA LYS A 747 24.38 12.97 -12.43
C LYS A 747 25.68 12.84 -13.21
N CYS A 748 26.36 11.71 -13.07
CA CYS A 748 27.33 11.19 -14.01
C CYS A 748 27.09 9.70 -14.26
N SER A 749 27.70 9.13 -15.29
CA SER A 749 27.54 7.72 -15.63
C SER A 749 28.86 7.13 -16.11
N PHE A 750 29.06 5.85 -15.85
CA PHE A 750 30.23 5.05 -16.22
C PHE A 750 29.75 3.88 -17.06
N ASP A 751 30.59 3.43 -17.99
CA ASP A 751 30.28 2.33 -18.89
C ASP A 751 31.45 1.34 -18.88
N TYR A 752 31.14 0.05 -18.76
CA TYR A 752 32.14 -1.01 -18.82
C TYR A 752 31.66 -2.13 -19.75
N PHE A 753 32.40 -2.39 -20.82
CA PHE A 753 32.10 -3.50 -21.72
C PHE A 753 32.60 -4.82 -21.13
N VAL A 754 31.70 -5.77 -20.91
CA VAL A 754 32.00 -7.12 -20.39
C VAL A 754 32.48 -8.01 -21.54
N PRO A 755 33.78 -8.40 -21.60
CA PRO A 755 34.32 -9.19 -22.71
C PRO A 755 33.71 -10.60 -22.79
N LYS A 756 33.87 -11.26 -23.94
CA LYS A 756 33.38 -12.64 -24.13
C LYS A 756 34.15 -13.64 -23.28
N ASP A 757 35.44 -13.38 -23.13
CA ASP A 757 36.50 -14.24 -22.60
C ASP A 757 36.83 -13.93 -21.13
N ILE A 758 36.00 -13.12 -20.47
CA ILE A 758 36.18 -12.83 -19.05
C ILE A 758 35.89 -14.08 -18.21
N ASP A 759 36.89 -14.52 -17.46
CA ASP A 759 36.89 -15.73 -16.64
C ASP A 759 36.51 -15.44 -15.18
N VAL A 760 35.41 -14.70 -15.00
CA VAL A 760 34.77 -14.50 -13.70
C VAL A 760 33.25 -14.58 -13.90
N GLU A 761 32.53 -14.95 -12.84
CA GLU A 761 31.07 -15.00 -12.85
C GLU A 761 30.42 -13.76 -12.22
N GLU A 762 31.23 -12.85 -11.68
CA GLU A 762 30.74 -11.60 -11.11
C GLU A 762 31.74 -10.46 -11.25
N LEU A 763 31.22 -9.23 -11.34
CA LEU A 763 32.00 -7.99 -11.31
C LEU A 763 31.76 -7.28 -9.99
N SER A 764 32.83 -6.96 -9.27
CA SER A 764 32.81 -6.11 -8.08
C SER A 764 33.11 -4.67 -8.47
N CYS A 765 32.16 -3.78 -8.22
CA CYS A 765 32.19 -2.38 -8.65
C CYS A 765 32.29 -1.47 -7.44
N VAL A 766 33.20 -0.49 -7.49
CA VAL A 766 33.48 0.44 -6.39
C VAL A 766 33.42 1.88 -6.89
N ALA A 767 32.63 2.73 -6.25
CA ALA A 767 32.61 4.17 -6.50
C ALA A 767 33.12 4.94 -5.27
N LEU A 768 34.16 5.74 -5.45
CA LEU A 768 34.81 6.55 -4.43
C LEU A 768 34.42 8.02 -4.63
N PHE A 769 33.88 8.64 -3.59
CA PHE A 769 33.45 10.04 -3.63
C PHE A 769 34.45 10.92 -2.90
N SER A 770 34.80 12.04 -3.52
CA SER A 770 35.56 13.10 -2.86
C SER A 770 35.01 14.47 -3.19
N VAL A 771 35.03 15.38 -2.22
CA VAL A 771 34.58 16.76 -2.41
C VAL A 771 35.73 17.69 -2.14
N ASN A 772 36.09 18.49 -3.14
CA ASN A 772 37.27 19.36 -3.09
C ASN A 772 38.55 18.62 -2.61
N GLY A 773 38.72 17.36 -3.03
CA GLY A 773 39.87 16.53 -2.67
C GLY A 773 39.78 15.79 -1.33
N VAL A 774 38.69 15.95 -0.56
CA VAL A 774 38.46 15.21 0.68
C VAL A 774 37.62 13.96 0.38
N PRO A 775 38.11 12.74 0.65
CA PRO A 775 37.32 11.52 0.46
C PRO A 775 36.15 11.49 1.46
N LEU A 776 34.94 11.25 0.95
CA LEU A 776 33.70 11.28 1.73
C LEU A 776 33.12 9.91 2.01
N GLY A 777 33.40 8.92 1.15
CA GLY A 777 32.89 7.57 1.29
C GLY A 777 33.08 6.73 0.03
N GLU A 778 32.86 5.43 0.18
CA GLU A 778 32.83 4.47 -0.91
C GLU A 778 31.44 3.80 -0.98
N MET A 779 31.05 3.43 -2.20
CA MET A 779 29.85 2.64 -2.46
C MET A 779 30.27 1.41 -3.26
N ARG A 780 29.84 0.21 -2.84
CA ARG A 780 30.26 -1.06 -3.44
C ARG A 780 29.07 -1.93 -3.78
N PHE A 781 29.09 -2.51 -4.97
CA PHE A 781 28.07 -3.46 -5.41
C PHE A 781 28.66 -4.54 -6.32
N ILE A 782 27.94 -5.65 -6.42
CA ILE A 782 28.30 -6.77 -7.29
C ILE A 782 27.26 -6.89 -8.41
N THR A 783 27.70 -7.15 -9.64
CA THR A 783 26.83 -7.50 -10.78
C THR A 783 27.21 -8.90 -11.28
N GLN A 784 26.24 -9.80 -11.34
CA GLN A 784 26.45 -11.19 -11.77
C GLN A 784 26.55 -11.27 -13.29
N ILE A 785 27.49 -12.07 -13.81
CA ILE A 785 27.60 -12.38 -15.23
C ILE A 785 26.78 -13.65 -15.50
N VAL A 786 25.70 -13.51 -16.27
CA VAL A 786 24.77 -14.61 -16.57
C VAL A 786 24.54 -14.76 -18.07
N ASP A 787 24.20 -15.98 -18.50
CA ASP A 787 23.89 -16.24 -19.92
C ASP A 787 22.53 -15.67 -20.33
N PHE A 788 21.55 -15.71 -19.42
CA PHE A 788 20.17 -15.28 -19.64
C PHE A 788 19.71 -14.32 -18.53
N PRO A 789 20.01 -13.01 -18.63
CA PRO A 789 19.57 -12.04 -17.63
C PRO A 789 18.04 -11.91 -17.63
N ARG A 790 17.46 -11.68 -16.45
CA ARG A 790 16.00 -11.62 -16.21
C ARG A 790 15.19 -10.75 -17.19
N GLN A 791 15.81 -9.77 -17.85
CA GLN A 791 15.31 -9.09 -19.05
C GLN A 791 16.51 -8.68 -19.90
N LEU A 792 16.56 -9.08 -21.18
CA LEU A 792 17.59 -8.64 -22.11
C LEU A 792 17.49 -7.13 -22.33
N ASN A 793 18.63 -6.44 -22.19
CA ASN A 793 18.89 -5.04 -22.51
C ASN A 793 17.84 -4.46 -23.47
N THR A 794 17.03 -3.53 -22.98
CA THR A 794 16.27 -2.69 -23.90
C THR A 794 17.23 -1.92 -24.78
N ASP A 795 16.94 -1.93 -26.08
CA ASP A 795 17.57 -1.11 -27.09
C ASP A 795 17.89 0.29 -26.55
N MET A 796 19.10 0.77 -26.83
CA MET A 796 19.39 2.20 -26.69
C MET A 796 18.31 2.97 -27.44
N ILE A 797 17.42 3.64 -26.71
CA ILE A 797 16.59 4.69 -27.29
C ILE A 797 17.52 5.86 -27.53
N ALA A 798 18.26 5.80 -28.64
CA ALA A 798 18.86 6.99 -29.21
C ALA A 798 17.70 7.89 -29.63
N HIS A 799 17.47 8.99 -28.89
CA HIS A 799 16.61 10.04 -29.39
C HIS A 799 17.27 10.63 -30.63
N LYS A 800 16.82 10.22 -31.82
CA LYS A 800 17.19 10.88 -33.07
C LYS A 800 16.57 12.26 -33.05
N TYR A 801 17.41 13.30 -33.15
CA TYR A 801 16.93 14.64 -33.43
C TYR A 801 16.31 14.64 -34.82
N ASN A 802 15.10 15.17 -34.95
CA ASN A 802 14.33 15.13 -36.19
C ASN A 802 14.63 16.34 -37.08
N LYS A 803 15.10 17.46 -36.50
CA LYS A 803 15.42 18.67 -37.25
C LYS A 803 16.47 19.53 -36.53
N VAL A 804 17.67 19.61 -37.11
CA VAL A 804 18.83 20.29 -36.50
C VAL A 804 19.14 21.61 -37.20
N PHE A 805 19.47 22.66 -36.45
CA PHE A 805 19.99 23.91 -37.01
C PHE A 805 21.47 24.09 -36.61
N ILE A 806 22.38 24.27 -37.57
CA ILE A 806 23.81 24.53 -37.30
C ILE A 806 24.07 26.02 -37.52
N SER A 807 24.31 26.76 -36.44
CA SER A 807 24.71 28.17 -36.48
C SER A 807 26.24 28.28 -36.44
N TYR A 808 26.84 28.92 -37.44
CA TYR A 808 28.29 29.09 -37.58
C TYR A 808 28.63 30.31 -38.46
N SER A 809 29.87 30.81 -38.38
CA SER A 809 30.35 31.82 -39.34
C SER A 809 30.82 31.14 -40.63
N HIS A 810 30.53 31.73 -41.79
CA HIS A 810 30.97 31.18 -43.09
C HIS A 810 32.50 31.06 -43.19
N LEU A 811 33.25 31.84 -42.41
CA LEU A 811 34.70 31.74 -42.31
C LEU A 811 35.18 30.45 -41.60
N ASP A 812 34.29 29.78 -40.85
CA ASP A 812 34.58 28.54 -40.13
C ASP A 812 34.06 27.29 -40.85
N GLU A 813 33.55 27.42 -42.08
CA GLU A 813 32.89 26.33 -42.82
C GLU A 813 33.74 25.06 -42.85
N SER A 814 35.04 25.17 -43.15
CA SER A 814 35.96 24.02 -43.23
C SER A 814 36.07 23.26 -41.91
N LYS A 815 35.84 23.93 -40.77
CA LYS A 815 35.90 23.36 -39.43
C LYS A 815 34.58 22.76 -38.98
N VAL A 816 33.45 23.25 -39.49
CA VAL A 816 32.12 22.75 -39.10
C VAL A 816 31.52 21.78 -40.11
N LYS A 817 32.09 21.67 -41.31
CA LYS A 817 31.57 20.83 -42.40
C LYS A 817 31.41 19.35 -42.00
N PHE A 818 32.22 18.86 -41.07
CA PHE A 818 32.10 17.49 -40.57
C PHE A 818 30.76 17.26 -39.83
N LEU A 819 30.18 18.28 -39.19
CA LEU A 819 28.86 18.19 -38.54
C LEU A 819 27.76 18.01 -39.59
N HIS A 820 27.81 18.80 -40.67
CA HIS A 820 26.91 18.66 -41.81
C HIS A 820 27.02 17.25 -42.43
N GLN A 821 28.24 16.81 -42.75
CA GLN A 821 28.48 15.48 -43.33
C GLN A 821 28.04 14.35 -42.40
N GLY A 822 28.28 14.47 -41.10
CA GLY A 822 27.84 13.51 -40.10
C GLY A 822 26.31 13.40 -40.01
N LEU A 823 25.60 14.53 -40.04
CA LEU A 823 24.13 14.54 -40.02
C LEU A 823 23.51 14.07 -41.34
N GLU A 824 24.17 14.35 -42.48
CA GLU A 824 23.77 13.85 -43.80
C GLU A 824 23.89 12.33 -43.90
N LEU A 825 25.02 11.76 -43.48
CA LEU A 825 25.22 10.30 -43.37
C LEU A 825 24.19 9.64 -42.46
N ALA A 826 23.78 10.33 -41.39
CA ALA A 826 22.74 9.86 -40.47
C ALA A 826 21.30 10.09 -40.98
N SER A 827 21.12 10.69 -42.17
CA SER A 827 19.82 11.09 -42.73
C SER A 827 18.98 11.88 -41.73
N VAL A 828 19.60 12.87 -41.08
CA VAL A 828 18.93 13.81 -40.15
C VAL A 828 18.67 15.11 -40.91
N PRO A 829 17.41 15.57 -41.03
CA PRO A 829 17.10 16.88 -41.61
C PRO A 829 17.83 17.99 -40.84
N HIS A 830 18.61 18.81 -41.54
CA HIS A 830 19.33 19.89 -40.90
C HIS A 830 19.57 21.09 -41.82
N PHE A 831 19.71 22.26 -41.22
CA PHE A 831 20.03 23.50 -41.92
C PHE A 831 21.54 23.76 -41.90
N PHE A 832 22.13 23.85 -43.09
CA PHE A 832 23.51 24.26 -43.33
C PHE A 832 23.51 25.21 -44.54
N ASP A 833 23.92 26.47 -44.31
CA ASP A 833 23.54 27.64 -45.09
C ASP A 833 23.81 27.52 -46.61
N ARG A 834 24.94 26.91 -47.01
CA ARG A 834 25.32 26.75 -48.44
C ARG A 834 24.59 25.63 -49.18
N SER A 835 23.92 24.74 -48.46
CA SER A 835 23.25 23.56 -49.05
C SER A 835 21.74 23.73 -49.14
N TYR A 836 21.17 24.72 -48.43
CA TYR A 836 19.73 24.82 -48.17
C TYR A 836 19.05 26.09 -48.72
N LEU A 837 19.84 27.07 -49.15
CA LEU A 837 19.35 28.38 -49.60
C LEU A 837 19.47 28.50 -51.13
N GLU A 838 18.36 28.79 -51.80
CA GLU A 838 18.30 28.95 -53.27
C GLU A 838 18.28 30.43 -53.69
N ILE A 839 18.65 30.71 -54.93
CA ILE A 839 18.64 32.07 -55.51
C ILE A 839 17.18 32.56 -55.58
N GLY A 840 16.80 33.51 -54.71
CA GLY A 840 15.45 34.08 -54.64
C GLY A 840 14.80 34.03 -53.25
N ASP A 841 15.44 33.36 -52.29
CA ASP A 841 14.91 33.24 -50.93
C ASP A 841 15.04 34.52 -50.09
N VAL A 842 14.02 34.79 -49.26
CA VAL A 842 14.10 35.80 -48.20
C VAL A 842 14.82 35.18 -46.99
N PHE A 843 16.14 35.18 -47.04
CA PHE A 843 17.02 34.46 -46.09
C PHE A 843 16.67 34.65 -44.60
N PRO A 844 16.41 35.86 -44.09
CA PRO A 844 16.12 36.05 -42.66
C PRO A 844 14.84 35.33 -42.20
N GLN A 845 13.84 35.20 -43.08
CA GLN A 845 12.57 34.56 -42.74
C GLN A 845 12.71 33.03 -42.75
N LYS A 846 13.38 32.46 -43.77
CA LYS A 846 13.63 31.01 -43.83
C LYS A 846 14.47 30.51 -42.65
N ILE A 847 15.52 31.25 -42.27
CA ILE A 847 16.38 30.93 -41.12
C ILE A 847 15.54 30.90 -39.83
N ARG A 848 14.72 31.94 -39.61
CA ARG A 848 13.83 32.02 -38.45
C ARG A 848 12.84 30.86 -38.39
N ASP A 849 12.18 30.55 -39.51
CA ASP A 849 11.19 29.47 -39.59
C ASP A 849 11.82 28.09 -39.36
N TYR A 850 13.08 27.90 -39.79
CA TYR A 850 13.82 26.67 -39.53
C TYR A 850 14.19 26.53 -38.05
N ILE A 851 14.72 27.58 -37.41
CA ILE A 851 14.99 27.60 -35.96
C ILE A 851 13.70 27.35 -35.18
N ASN A 852 12.57 27.89 -35.65
CA ASN A 852 11.26 27.70 -35.04
C ASN A 852 10.73 26.26 -35.13
N SER A 853 11.20 25.47 -36.09
CA SER A 853 10.77 24.07 -36.26
C SER A 853 11.82 23.04 -35.85
N ALA A 854 13.02 23.48 -35.46
CA ALA A 854 14.10 22.62 -34.99
C ALA A 854 13.84 22.05 -33.58
N ASP A 855 14.40 20.86 -33.30
CA ASP A 855 14.47 20.25 -31.97
C ASP A 855 15.89 20.28 -31.37
N LEU A 856 16.91 20.61 -32.19
CA LEU A 856 18.28 20.89 -31.75
C LEU A 856 18.86 22.12 -32.48
N PHE A 857 19.47 23.02 -31.71
CA PHE A 857 20.24 24.16 -32.20
C PHE A 857 21.71 24.01 -31.79
N ILE A 858 22.60 23.79 -32.75
CA ILE A 858 24.04 23.69 -32.53
C ILE A 858 24.67 25.06 -32.78
N LEU A 859 25.26 25.66 -31.75
CA LEU A 859 25.97 26.94 -31.86
C LEU A 859 27.47 26.70 -31.96
N CYS A 860 28.08 26.92 -33.13
CA CYS A 860 29.53 26.85 -33.33
C CYS A 860 30.16 28.24 -33.13
N TRP A 861 30.80 28.43 -31.98
CA TRP A 861 31.33 29.69 -31.48
C TRP A 861 32.85 29.79 -31.64
N SER A 862 33.28 30.56 -32.63
CA SER A 862 34.66 31.02 -32.85
C SER A 862 34.76 32.55 -32.69
N LEU A 863 35.95 33.10 -32.84
CA LEU A 863 36.20 34.52 -33.04
C LEU A 863 35.39 35.05 -34.24
N ASN A 864 35.39 34.34 -35.36
CA ASN A 864 34.63 34.73 -36.55
C ASN A 864 33.10 34.67 -36.33
N ALA A 865 32.63 33.75 -35.49
CA ALA A 865 31.22 33.64 -35.13
C ALA A 865 30.80 34.72 -34.14
N SER A 866 31.70 35.11 -33.24
CA SER A 866 31.47 36.20 -32.29
C SER A 866 31.29 37.56 -32.99
N GLU A 867 31.93 37.74 -34.14
CA GLU A 867 31.86 38.95 -34.98
C GLU A 867 30.75 38.89 -36.06
N SER A 868 30.03 37.77 -36.18
CA SER A 868 29.01 37.58 -37.23
C SER A 868 27.62 38.02 -36.78
N ASP A 869 27.07 39.06 -37.44
CA ASP A 869 25.71 39.56 -37.19
C ASP A 869 24.61 38.50 -37.37
N TYR A 870 24.82 37.53 -38.27
CA TYR A 870 23.85 36.44 -38.49
C TYR A 870 23.84 35.45 -37.33
N VAL A 871 25.01 35.00 -36.87
CA VAL A 871 25.13 34.09 -35.72
C VAL A 871 24.51 34.71 -34.47
N GLN A 872 24.68 36.03 -34.27
CA GLN A 872 24.09 36.76 -33.15
C GLN A 872 22.55 36.72 -33.21
N LYS A 873 21.96 36.96 -34.39
CA LYS A 873 20.50 36.93 -34.60
C LYS A 873 19.92 35.52 -34.38
N GLU A 874 20.59 34.50 -34.91
CA GLU A 874 20.18 33.09 -34.75
C GLU A 874 20.23 32.65 -33.29
N ARG A 875 21.30 33.01 -32.57
CA ARG A 875 21.48 32.71 -31.14
C ARG A 875 20.36 33.32 -30.30
N LEU A 876 20.05 34.61 -30.51
CA LEU A 876 18.99 35.28 -29.76
C LEU A 876 17.62 34.65 -30.03
N GLN A 877 17.33 34.30 -31.30
CA GLN A 877 16.10 33.62 -31.68
C GLN A 877 15.96 32.24 -31.02
N ALA A 878 17.06 31.47 -30.91
CA ALA A 878 17.06 30.19 -30.23
C ALA A 878 16.86 30.34 -28.71
N LEU A 879 17.48 31.34 -28.08
CA LEU A 879 17.36 31.61 -26.65
C LEU A 879 15.97 32.07 -26.22
N GLU A 880 15.19 32.70 -27.10
CA GLU A 880 13.77 33.02 -26.83
C GLU A 880 12.90 31.77 -26.64
N ARG A 881 13.31 30.64 -27.24
CA ARG A 881 12.55 29.38 -27.22
C ARG A 881 13.10 28.33 -26.26
N ALA A 882 14.33 28.53 -25.79
CA ALA A 882 14.99 27.63 -24.85
C ALA A 882 14.65 27.96 -23.38
N PHE A 883 14.59 26.94 -22.54
CA PHE A 883 14.47 27.08 -21.08
C PHE A 883 15.66 27.90 -20.51
N PRO A 884 15.50 28.82 -19.53
CA PRO A 884 14.39 29.00 -18.57
C PRO A 884 13.40 30.14 -18.87
N LYS A 885 13.39 30.71 -20.09
CA LYS A 885 12.52 31.87 -20.40
C LYS A 885 11.05 31.52 -20.68
N VAL A 886 10.69 30.24 -20.84
CA VAL A 886 9.34 29.76 -21.20
C VAL A 886 8.89 28.63 -20.25
N GLN A 887 7.63 28.66 -19.80
CA GLN A 887 7.00 27.64 -18.94
C GLN A 887 7.03 26.24 -19.62
N PRO A 888 7.25 25.14 -18.87
CA PRO A 888 7.47 23.79 -19.42
C PRO A 888 6.36 23.27 -20.35
N GLU A 889 5.11 23.62 -20.06
CA GLU A 889 3.93 23.22 -20.84
C GLU A 889 3.79 23.90 -22.22
N ASN A 890 4.49 25.02 -22.47
CA ASN A 890 4.33 25.81 -23.71
C ASN A 890 5.60 25.91 -24.59
N ALA A 891 6.71 25.28 -24.20
CA ALA A 891 7.95 25.30 -24.97
C ALA A 891 7.97 24.19 -26.04
N ALA A 892 8.07 24.55 -27.31
CA ALA A 892 8.56 23.61 -28.30
C ALA A 892 9.95 23.09 -27.86
N LYS A 893 10.19 21.79 -28.03
CA LYS A 893 11.35 21.02 -27.55
C LYS A 893 12.73 21.44 -28.16
N LEU A 894 13.07 22.72 -28.25
CA LEU A 894 14.36 23.18 -28.81
C LEU A 894 15.47 23.11 -27.75
N ARG A 895 16.44 22.20 -27.93
CA ARG A 895 17.66 22.14 -27.10
C ARG A 895 18.79 22.92 -27.75
N ILE A 896 19.59 23.65 -26.95
CA ILE A 896 20.78 24.36 -27.44
C ILE A 896 22.03 23.56 -27.07
N TYR A 897 22.90 23.30 -28.06
CA TYR A 897 24.17 22.61 -27.92
C TYR A 897 25.32 23.52 -28.40
N PRO A 898 26.00 24.23 -27.49
CA PRO A 898 27.07 25.13 -27.87
C PRO A 898 28.42 24.42 -27.97
N LEU A 899 29.18 24.80 -28.99
CA LEU A 899 30.53 24.34 -29.30
C LEU A 899 31.45 25.55 -29.41
N SER A 900 32.60 25.54 -28.75
CA SER A 900 33.68 26.49 -28.94
C SER A 900 34.69 25.89 -29.92
N ILE A 901 34.92 26.58 -31.03
CA ILE A 901 35.81 26.15 -32.11
C ILE A 901 36.91 27.19 -32.34
N GLU A 902 38.09 26.75 -32.75
CA GLU A 902 39.21 27.66 -33.05
C GLU A 902 38.94 28.51 -34.30
N PRO A 903 39.44 29.76 -34.42
CA PRO A 903 40.10 30.52 -33.36
C PRO A 903 39.10 30.88 -32.25
N ARG A 904 39.44 30.62 -30.98
CA ARG A 904 38.51 30.84 -29.86
C ARG A 904 38.26 32.32 -29.58
N ALA A 905 37.02 32.63 -29.22
CA ALA A 905 36.62 33.91 -28.64
C ALA A 905 36.13 33.75 -27.20
N ASP A 906 36.01 34.88 -26.51
CA ASP A 906 35.29 34.93 -25.25
C ASP A 906 33.85 34.41 -25.43
N LEU A 907 33.41 33.59 -24.48
CA LEU A 907 32.08 32.98 -24.52
C LEU A 907 30.98 34.04 -24.34
N PRO A 908 29.82 33.91 -25.01
CA PRO A 908 28.73 34.86 -24.89
C PRO A 908 28.29 35.03 -23.43
N THR A 909 28.23 36.26 -22.94
CA THR A 909 27.95 36.54 -21.52
C THR A 909 26.56 36.10 -21.08
N ASP A 910 25.60 36.10 -22.01
CA ASP A 910 24.22 35.64 -21.87
C ASP A 910 24.07 34.11 -21.85
N MET A 911 25.09 33.37 -22.29
CA MET A 911 25.07 31.90 -22.34
C MET A 911 26.10 31.23 -21.43
N LYS A 912 27.25 31.85 -21.15
CA LYS A 912 28.38 31.22 -20.44
C LYS A 912 28.06 30.73 -19.03
N ASN A 913 27.06 31.33 -18.38
CA ASN A 913 26.61 30.94 -17.03
C ASN A 913 25.51 29.86 -17.06
N VAL A 914 24.94 29.58 -18.23
CA VAL A 914 23.76 28.71 -18.42
C VAL A 914 24.11 27.45 -19.22
N TYR A 915 25.00 27.57 -20.21
CA TYR A 915 25.35 26.50 -21.13
C TYR A 915 26.85 26.20 -21.09
N HIS A 916 27.18 24.91 -21.16
CA HIS A 916 28.56 24.43 -21.29
C HIS A 916 28.94 24.33 -22.77
N PHE A 917 29.96 25.07 -23.20
CA PHE A 917 30.47 25.01 -24.57
C PHE A 917 31.40 23.80 -24.69
N GLY A 918 31.01 22.79 -25.47
CA GLY A 918 31.93 21.71 -25.86
C GLY A 918 33.09 22.29 -26.66
N VAL A 919 34.29 21.75 -26.58
CA VAL A 919 35.45 22.30 -27.32
C VAL A 919 35.80 21.34 -28.45
N ILE A 920 35.91 21.87 -29.68
CA ILE A 920 36.33 21.11 -30.86
C ILE A 920 37.57 21.77 -31.47
#